data_AF-A0A959BS80-F1
#
_entry.id   AF-A0A959BS80-F1
#
_cell.length_a   1.000
_cell.length_b   1.000
_cell.length_c   1.000
_cell.angle_alpha   90.00
_cell.angle_beta   90.00
_cell.angle_gamma   90.00
#
_symmetry.space_group_name_H-M   'P 1'
#
loop_
_entity.id
_entity.type
_entity.pdbx_description
1 polymer ?
#
loop_
_entity_poly.entity_id
_entity_poly.type
_entity_poly.pdbx_seq_one_letter_code
_entity_poly.pdbx_strand_id
1 'polypeptide(L)'
;GQFLSELSKGYPLAKIRAAIQKRYGQAPLDAPAIPNLDFVDWDTVKGETEAGAFRVQHSKMFHFYSESEQYLLIGSANATTAAMGKEDRPGRNEEACLLLRSSERNFLEELGLDFHVPAVPLNSFKENRMEAFQPAMPGRRRIARLEALHAHEDELEAYIQLEEGIHKLELRLFSKGGEELLVQKFNSTDLKKGRLLFRAQDKEAFYSQLFDEEGVPVSARQPVQHVRELYSTHPSKSNRKRHQIEEQLERGNLDPHIIMEYFNEIITGQASKEEMQRFRKNMASEEGTVKAAEKHFPTLNREELQELALLNGSRREEYLNTHHTLRLWEAVYQGILAYRRRLEEEEMEAEDSGIKDKDRRKEPHTIYTNIYSSSQLSREKNGLLNSFKNYDKLLDVLLSKNEYLLSKADLTNHAIILWGTLANVNRKYRRIKGEEVLEEGVFLPELGDIDAYDNFSGAVLHLTGKFITVLAGAKGFARKEESTKDKKLLRLAGQVYSLNTLALLYAMQLNPGLRNMERWVKICLFNLNQWLPIETRPDLEEEFKLYQKKQENLSKFKSESALASLKKLEEEYRSLEEESPIKSNGIYRARSLGFCYINDMIPRGRANPKALKLSRPGFSYDAIQGDFIQDNWYEIKTSRMLGGVQKKGISYQMKNKD
;
A
#
# COMPACT_ATOMS: atom_id res chain seq x y z
N GLY A 1 30.48 19.24 -28.67
CA GLY A 1 31.39 19.94 -29.60
C GLY A 1 31.68 21.34 -29.07
N GLN A 2 30.87 22.32 -29.45
CA GLN A 2 31.04 23.73 -29.03
C GLN A 2 31.17 23.90 -27.50
N PHE A 3 30.28 23.30 -26.72
CA PHE A 3 30.32 23.35 -25.25
C PHE A 3 31.68 22.89 -24.68
N LEU A 4 32.20 21.75 -25.15
CA LEU A 4 33.49 21.23 -24.70
C LEU A 4 34.65 22.15 -25.09
N SER A 5 34.56 22.82 -26.24
CA SER A 5 35.57 23.79 -26.68
C SER A 5 35.56 25.04 -25.80
N GLU A 6 34.38 25.53 -25.41
CA GLU A 6 34.26 26.65 -24.48
C GLU A 6 34.76 26.27 -23.08
N LEU A 7 34.45 25.05 -22.60
CA LEU A 7 34.96 24.56 -21.33
C LEU A 7 36.49 24.46 -21.31
N SER A 8 37.11 23.93 -22.37
CA SER A 8 38.57 23.87 -22.52
C SER A 8 39.20 25.27 -22.56
N LYS A 9 38.58 26.23 -23.23
CA LYS A 9 39.05 27.62 -23.28
C LYS A 9 38.97 28.33 -21.93
N GLY A 10 37.87 28.13 -21.20
CA GLY A 10 37.68 28.73 -19.87
C GLY A 10 38.60 28.13 -18.81
N TYR A 11 38.99 26.87 -18.98
CA TYR A 11 39.83 26.12 -18.04
C TYR A 11 41.02 25.45 -18.74
N PRO A 12 42.01 26.24 -19.24
CA PRO A 12 43.10 25.71 -20.07
C PRO A 12 44.06 24.79 -19.30
N LEU A 13 44.13 24.91 -17.98
CA LEU A 13 44.97 24.08 -17.12
C LEU A 13 44.27 22.80 -16.64
N ALA A 14 42.96 22.66 -16.84
CA ALA A 14 42.21 21.50 -16.37
C ALA A 14 42.39 20.32 -17.33
N LYS A 15 42.47 19.09 -16.81
CA LYS A 15 42.31 17.89 -17.65
C LYS A 15 40.83 17.56 -17.77
N ILE A 16 40.31 17.59 -19.00
CA ILE A 16 38.89 17.31 -19.27
C ILE A 16 38.78 15.88 -19.82
N ARG A 17 37.91 15.06 -19.23
CA ARG A 17 37.59 13.72 -19.75
C ARG A 17 36.11 13.65 -20.09
N ALA A 18 35.80 13.31 -21.35
CA ALA A 18 34.43 13.12 -21.83
C ALA A 18 34.17 11.64 -22.07
N ALA A 19 33.46 10.99 -21.14
CA ALA A 19 33.02 9.62 -21.32
C ALA A 19 31.71 9.58 -22.10
N ILE A 20 31.69 8.79 -23.18
CA ILE A 20 30.55 8.64 -24.08
C ILE A 20 30.34 7.15 -24.34
N GLN A 21 29.09 6.69 -24.31
CA GLN A 21 28.78 5.29 -24.64
C GLN A 21 28.79 5.10 -26.15
N LYS A 22 29.70 4.28 -26.69
CA LYS A 22 29.92 4.16 -28.15
C LYS A 22 28.66 3.82 -28.96
N ARG A 23 27.78 3.00 -28.39
CA ARG A 23 26.58 2.51 -29.10
C ARG A 23 25.39 3.48 -29.08
N TYR A 24 25.29 4.34 -28.06
CA TYR A 24 24.07 5.11 -27.79
C TYR A 24 24.30 6.63 -27.68
N GLY A 25 25.53 7.05 -27.39
CA GLY A 25 25.89 8.45 -27.18
C GLY A 25 26.16 9.20 -28.48
N GLN A 26 25.82 10.50 -28.50
CA GLN A 26 26.17 11.39 -29.61
C GLN A 26 27.53 12.03 -29.38
N ALA A 27 28.58 11.44 -29.97
CA ALA A 27 29.90 12.04 -30.01
C ALA A 27 29.97 13.22 -31.01
N PRO A 28 30.71 14.30 -30.71
CA PRO A 28 30.80 15.47 -31.57
C PRO A 28 31.83 15.25 -32.69
N LEU A 29 31.55 14.34 -33.62
CA LEU A 29 32.49 13.86 -34.64
C LEU A 29 33.08 14.96 -35.53
N ASP A 30 32.36 16.08 -35.70
CA ASP A 30 32.78 17.22 -36.51
C ASP A 30 33.53 18.29 -35.70
N ALA A 31 33.78 18.05 -34.41
CA ALA A 31 34.52 18.99 -33.58
C ALA A 31 36.01 19.00 -33.97
N PRO A 32 36.66 20.18 -34.03
CA PRO A 32 38.11 20.26 -34.15
C PRO A 32 38.77 19.60 -32.94
N ALA A 33 40.06 19.26 -33.05
CA ALA A 33 40.84 18.82 -31.90
C ALA A 33 40.79 19.90 -30.81
N ILE A 34 40.32 19.53 -29.61
CA ILE A 34 40.23 20.42 -28.46
C ILE A 34 41.43 20.10 -27.57
N PRO A 35 42.26 21.11 -27.21
CA PRO A 35 43.34 20.91 -26.25
C PRO A 35 42.79 20.31 -24.94
N ASN A 36 43.65 19.69 -24.13
CA ASN A 36 43.33 19.22 -22.77
C ASN A 36 42.06 18.34 -22.60
N LEU A 37 41.52 17.78 -23.70
CA LEU A 37 40.32 16.95 -23.73
C LEU A 37 40.63 15.51 -24.18
N ASP A 38 40.35 14.55 -23.31
CA ASP A 38 40.38 13.12 -23.60
C ASP A 38 38.96 12.59 -23.78
N PHE A 39 38.70 11.84 -24.86
CA PHE A 39 37.49 11.03 -24.96
C PHE A 39 37.71 9.67 -24.33
N VAL A 40 36.69 9.16 -23.65
CA VAL A 40 36.71 7.86 -22.98
C VAL A 40 35.47 7.07 -23.39
N ASP A 41 35.63 5.76 -23.55
CA ASP A 41 34.50 4.87 -23.76
C ASP A 41 33.79 4.63 -22.42
N TRP A 42 32.50 4.98 -22.33
CA TRP A 42 31.74 4.79 -21.09
C TRP A 42 31.77 3.33 -20.63
N ASP A 43 31.73 2.38 -21.56
CA ASP A 43 31.69 0.95 -21.23
C ASP A 43 33.02 0.45 -20.62
N THR A 44 34.09 1.26 -20.65
CA THR A 44 35.35 0.95 -19.95
C THR A 44 35.43 1.56 -18.56
N VAL A 45 34.57 2.53 -18.22
CA VAL A 45 34.48 3.14 -16.89
C VAL A 45 33.73 2.16 -15.97
N LYS A 46 34.46 1.31 -15.24
CA LYS A 46 33.89 0.25 -14.39
C LYS A 46 33.60 0.73 -12.97
N GLY A 47 32.55 0.15 -12.40
CA GLY A 47 32.42 -0.11 -10.97
C GLY A 47 32.36 -1.60 -10.68
N GLU A 48 32.87 -2.01 -9.53
CA GLU A 48 32.76 -3.38 -9.03
C GLU A 48 31.30 -3.72 -8.73
N THR A 49 30.51 -4.05 -9.75
CA THR A 49 29.24 -4.76 -9.59
C THR A 49 29.10 -5.82 -10.67
N GLU A 50 28.44 -6.92 -10.29
CA GLU A 50 28.39 -8.20 -10.98
C GLU A 50 28.20 -8.11 -12.51
N ALA A 51 28.94 -9.00 -13.19
CA ALA A 51 28.89 -9.17 -14.63
C ALA A 51 27.44 -9.40 -15.11
N GLY A 52 26.88 -8.43 -15.84
CA GLY A 52 25.59 -8.59 -16.51
C GLY A 52 24.80 -7.32 -16.84
N ALA A 53 25.13 -6.15 -16.29
CA ALA A 53 24.24 -4.98 -16.37
C ALA A 53 24.92 -3.66 -16.75
N PHE A 54 25.66 -3.58 -17.86
CA PHE A 54 25.93 -2.26 -18.47
C PHE A 54 24.66 -1.75 -19.16
N ARG A 55 23.84 -1.06 -18.36
CA ARG A 55 22.59 -0.39 -18.76
C ARG A 55 22.89 0.63 -19.87
N VAL A 56 21.86 0.94 -20.68
CA VAL A 56 21.89 2.15 -21.51
C VAL A 56 21.72 3.29 -20.52
N GLN A 57 22.76 4.08 -20.34
CA GLN A 57 22.75 5.10 -19.30
C GLN A 57 22.32 6.43 -19.92
N HIS A 58 21.09 6.85 -19.60
CA HIS A 58 20.58 8.18 -19.98
C HIS A 58 20.99 9.27 -18.98
N SER A 59 21.90 8.97 -18.03
CA SER A 59 22.37 9.95 -17.05
C SER A 59 23.24 11.01 -17.70
N LYS A 60 23.14 12.24 -17.21
CA LYS A 60 24.02 13.36 -17.62
C LYS A 60 24.64 13.93 -16.35
N MET A 61 25.95 13.98 -16.35
CA MET A 61 26.73 14.27 -15.15
C MET A 61 27.94 15.10 -15.51
N PHE A 62 28.22 16.12 -14.71
CA PHE A 62 29.45 16.91 -14.78
C PHE A 62 30.10 16.85 -13.39
N HIS A 63 31.29 16.30 -13.33
CA HIS A 63 32.07 16.24 -12.10
C HIS A 63 33.28 17.17 -12.23
N PHE A 64 33.44 18.06 -11.27
CA PHE A 64 34.57 18.97 -11.17
C PHE A 64 35.33 18.63 -9.90
N TYR A 65 36.64 18.46 -10.02
CA TYR A 65 37.53 18.07 -8.94
C TYR A 65 38.67 19.07 -8.79
N SER A 66 38.89 19.55 -7.57
CA SER A 66 40.08 20.28 -7.14
C SER A 66 40.74 19.56 -5.96
N GLU A 67 41.89 20.04 -5.50
CA GLU A 67 42.60 19.45 -4.35
C GLU A 67 41.81 19.48 -3.04
N SER A 68 40.88 20.45 -2.89
CA SER A 68 40.14 20.67 -1.65
C SER A 68 38.64 20.40 -1.76
N GLU A 69 38.08 20.42 -2.97
CA GLU A 69 36.64 20.34 -3.16
C GLU A 69 36.24 19.59 -4.42
N GLN A 70 35.07 18.95 -4.35
CA GLN A 70 34.41 18.33 -5.47
C GLN A 70 33.03 18.92 -5.68
N TYR A 71 32.64 19.05 -6.95
CA TYR A 71 31.31 19.46 -7.37
C TYR A 71 30.73 18.43 -8.33
N LEU A 72 29.50 18.00 -8.08
CA LEU A 72 28.76 17.09 -8.96
C LEU A 72 27.46 17.74 -9.41
N LEU A 73 27.34 18.00 -10.70
CA LEU A 73 26.10 18.44 -11.33
C LEU A 73 25.45 17.24 -12.03
N ILE A 74 24.24 16.86 -11.60
CA ILE A 74 23.47 15.76 -12.20
C ILE A 74 22.05 16.22 -12.54
N GLY A 75 21.55 15.84 -13.71
CA GLY A 75 20.21 16.26 -14.12
C GLY A 75 19.86 16.00 -15.58
N SER A 76 18.94 16.81 -16.10
CA SER A 76 18.45 16.70 -17.48
C SER A 76 19.39 17.31 -18.53
N ALA A 77 20.30 18.22 -18.12
CA ALA A 77 21.14 18.99 -19.02
C ALA A 77 22.17 18.14 -19.77
N ASN A 78 22.14 18.19 -21.10
CA ASN A 78 23.18 17.62 -21.95
C ASN A 78 24.41 18.54 -22.03
N ALA A 79 25.57 17.99 -22.41
CA ALA A 79 26.80 18.75 -22.68
C ALA A 79 26.73 19.57 -23.99
N THR A 80 25.77 20.50 -24.04
CA THR A 80 25.47 21.36 -25.20
C THR A 80 25.28 22.80 -24.76
N THR A 81 25.58 23.75 -25.65
CA THR A 81 25.36 25.19 -25.39
C THR A 81 23.88 25.56 -25.32
N ALA A 82 22.98 24.73 -25.87
CA ALA A 82 21.54 24.92 -25.72
C ALA A 82 21.06 24.64 -24.29
N ALA A 83 21.65 23.65 -23.61
CA ALA A 83 21.33 23.31 -22.23
C ALA A 83 22.10 24.18 -21.22
N MET A 84 23.41 24.35 -21.43
CA MET A 84 24.30 25.00 -20.46
C MET A 84 24.46 26.50 -20.68
N GLY A 85 24.06 27.03 -21.85
CA GLY A 85 24.35 28.40 -22.25
C GLY A 85 25.80 28.61 -22.65
N LYS A 86 26.21 29.88 -22.69
CA LYS A 86 27.57 30.39 -22.83
C LYS A 86 27.78 31.55 -21.85
N GLU A 87 29.01 32.04 -21.73
CA GLU A 87 29.31 33.24 -20.91
C GLU A 87 28.46 34.46 -21.31
N ASP A 88 28.20 34.65 -22.60
CA ASP A 88 27.50 35.81 -23.15
C ASP A 88 26.00 35.59 -23.38
N ARG A 89 25.49 34.36 -23.19
CA ARG A 89 24.08 34.04 -23.45
C ARG A 89 23.56 32.86 -22.63
N PRO A 90 22.35 32.94 -22.04
CA PRO A 90 21.77 31.82 -21.30
C PRO A 90 21.46 30.62 -22.22
N GLY A 91 21.33 29.45 -21.60
CA GLY A 91 20.80 28.26 -22.28
C GLY A 91 19.38 28.50 -22.78
N ARG A 92 19.05 27.90 -23.93
CA ARG A 92 17.70 27.96 -24.51
C ARG A 92 16.76 26.93 -23.88
N ASN A 93 17.29 25.81 -23.41
CA ASN A 93 16.48 24.76 -22.78
C ASN A 93 16.21 25.10 -21.31
N GLU A 94 14.99 24.82 -20.87
CA GLU A 94 14.70 24.72 -19.45
C GLU A 94 15.17 23.36 -18.94
N GLU A 95 16.20 23.36 -18.10
CA GLU A 95 16.82 22.15 -17.56
C GLU A 95 16.69 22.13 -16.04
N ALA A 96 16.56 20.92 -15.48
CA ALA A 96 16.52 20.71 -14.03
C ALA A 96 17.75 19.88 -13.61
N CYS A 97 18.61 20.48 -12.79
CA CYS A 97 19.83 19.86 -12.29
C CYS A 97 19.96 20.04 -10.78
N LEU A 98 20.61 19.08 -10.13
CA LEU A 98 21.05 19.15 -8.74
C LEU A 98 22.56 19.33 -8.72
N LEU A 99 23.02 20.33 -7.96
CA LEU A 99 24.44 20.58 -7.71
C LEU A 99 24.77 20.13 -6.29
N LEU A 100 25.70 19.18 -6.18
CA LEU A 100 26.25 18.70 -4.91
C LEU A 100 27.68 19.21 -4.77
N ARG A 101 28.06 19.62 -3.55
CA ARG A 101 29.42 20.05 -3.19
C ARG A 101 29.88 19.25 -1.98
N SER A 102 31.14 18.81 -1.98
CA SER A 102 31.76 18.16 -0.82
C SER A 102 33.26 18.43 -0.78
N SER A 103 33.80 18.59 0.42
CA SER A 103 35.25 18.64 0.69
C SER A 103 35.79 17.33 1.30
N GLU A 104 34.90 16.41 1.67
CA GLU A 104 35.25 15.17 2.40
C GLU A 104 34.98 13.90 1.61
N ARG A 105 34.12 13.99 0.58
CA ARG A 105 33.63 12.83 -0.17
C ARG A 105 34.16 12.84 -1.59
N ASN A 106 34.54 11.66 -2.08
CA ASN A 106 34.83 11.44 -3.48
C ASN A 106 33.59 10.86 -4.18
N PHE A 107 32.88 11.70 -4.94
CA PHE A 107 31.63 11.30 -5.59
C PHE A 107 31.82 10.17 -6.61
N LEU A 108 32.93 10.14 -7.34
CA LEU A 108 33.18 9.09 -8.33
C LEU A 108 33.48 7.75 -7.65
N GLU A 109 34.25 7.75 -6.57
CA GLU A 109 34.51 6.54 -5.77
C GLU A 109 33.23 6.00 -5.14
N GLU A 110 32.38 6.86 -4.56
CA GLU A 110 31.09 6.45 -3.99
C GLU A 110 30.13 5.86 -5.05
N LEU A 111 30.20 6.37 -6.29
CA LEU A 111 29.46 5.83 -7.43
C LEU A 111 30.12 4.58 -8.03
N GLY A 112 31.30 4.20 -7.55
CA GLY A 112 32.13 3.14 -8.11
C GLY A 112 32.52 3.42 -9.56
N LEU A 113 32.84 4.65 -9.94
CA LEU A 113 33.23 4.98 -11.32
C LEU A 113 34.73 5.23 -11.40
N ASP A 114 35.46 4.34 -12.06
CA ASP A 114 36.89 4.56 -12.33
C ASP A 114 37.15 5.20 -13.70
N PHE A 115 37.58 6.46 -13.65
CA PHE A 115 37.98 7.21 -14.83
C PHE A 115 39.48 7.07 -15.16
N HIS A 116 40.27 6.24 -14.47
CA HIS A 116 41.69 5.97 -14.79
C HIS A 116 41.88 5.01 -15.97
N VAL A 117 41.01 5.13 -16.98
CA VAL A 117 41.03 4.29 -18.18
C VAL A 117 41.76 4.99 -19.34
N PRO A 118 42.22 4.28 -20.37
CA PRO A 118 42.84 4.89 -21.54
C PRO A 118 41.88 5.79 -22.32
N ALA A 119 42.41 6.88 -22.90
CA ALA A 119 41.65 7.70 -23.85
C ALA A 119 41.48 6.97 -25.19
N VAL A 120 40.39 7.25 -25.89
CA VAL A 120 40.09 6.70 -27.21
C VAL A 120 39.99 7.81 -28.26
N PRO A 121 40.38 7.57 -29.52
CA PRO A 121 40.20 8.55 -30.59
C PRO A 121 38.73 8.89 -30.81
N LEU A 122 38.40 10.16 -31.07
CA LEU A 122 37.02 10.61 -31.35
C LEU A 122 36.39 9.86 -32.55
N ASN A 123 37.20 9.44 -33.52
CA ASN A 123 36.71 8.66 -34.66
C ASN A 123 36.24 7.24 -34.28
N SER A 124 36.68 6.69 -33.14
CA SER A 124 36.23 5.36 -32.68
C SER A 124 34.73 5.30 -32.33
N PHE A 125 34.07 6.45 -32.21
CA PHE A 125 32.62 6.58 -32.02
C PHE A 125 31.82 6.56 -33.34
N LYS A 126 32.47 6.41 -34.49
CA LYS A 126 31.81 6.28 -35.81
C LYS A 126 31.28 4.87 -36.09
N GLU A 127 32.05 3.84 -35.73
CA GLU A 127 31.87 2.47 -36.23
C GLU A 127 30.84 1.62 -35.46
N ASN A 128 30.40 2.07 -34.28
CA ASN A 128 29.52 1.30 -33.39
C ASN A 128 28.12 1.91 -33.19
N ARG A 129 27.72 2.86 -34.04
CA ARG A 129 26.32 3.29 -34.04
C ARG A 129 25.49 2.11 -34.56
N MET A 130 24.58 1.58 -33.74
CA MET A 130 23.37 0.98 -34.33
C MET A 130 22.87 1.99 -35.36
N GLU A 131 22.55 1.55 -36.58
CA GLU A 131 21.95 2.40 -37.61
C GLU A 131 21.03 3.39 -36.91
N ALA A 132 21.40 4.68 -36.97
CA ALA A 132 20.67 5.70 -36.26
C ALA A 132 19.19 5.46 -36.54
N PHE A 133 18.37 5.35 -35.49
CA PHE A 133 16.92 5.31 -35.58
C PHE A 133 16.51 6.25 -36.71
N GLN A 134 16.22 5.70 -37.89
CA GLN A 134 15.88 6.55 -39.02
C GLN A 134 14.56 7.20 -38.59
N PRO A 135 14.49 8.53 -38.43
CA PRO A 135 13.19 9.17 -38.40
C PRO A 135 12.51 8.72 -39.70
N ALA A 136 11.31 8.15 -39.57
CA ALA A 136 10.53 7.62 -40.68
C ALA A 136 10.73 8.49 -41.93
N MET A 137 11.07 7.86 -43.05
CA MET A 137 11.39 8.54 -44.31
C MET A 137 10.42 9.72 -44.54
N PRO A 138 10.94 10.95 -44.77
CA PRO A 138 10.08 12.09 -45.03
C PRO A 138 9.34 11.86 -46.34
N GLY A 139 8.04 11.58 -46.28
CA GLY A 139 7.19 11.44 -47.47
C GLY A 139 6.06 10.42 -47.39
N ARG A 140 6.08 9.45 -46.46
CA ARG A 140 4.94 8.52 -46.27
C ARG A 140 3.97 9.04 -45.22
N ARG A 141 2.70 9.17 -45.61
CA ARG A 141 1.58 9.57 -44.75
C ARG A 141 1.47 8.57 -43.60
N ARG A 142 1.58 9.03 -42.35
CA ARG A 142 1.37 8.16 -41.16
C ARG A 142 -0.12 7.87 -41.06
N ILE A 143 -0.54 6.76 -41.64
CA ILE A 143 -1.95 6.33 -41.67
C ILE A 143 -2.44 5.79 -40.30
N ALA A 144 -1.52 5.51 -39.36
CA ALA A 144 -1.86 5.10 -37.99
C ALA A 144 -0.96 5.77 -36.94
N ARG A 145 -1.50 6.00 -35.74
CA ARG A 145 -0.79 6.53 -34.58
C ARG A 145 -0.96 5.59 -33.39
N LEU A 146 0.15 4.99 -32.97
CA LEU A 146 0.29 4.38 -31.64
C LEU A 146 0.58 5.52 -30.65
N GLU A 147 -0.40 5.87 -29.81
CA GLU A 147 -0.31 6.98 -28.86
C GLU A 147 0.45 6.58 -27.61
N ALA A 148 0.15 5.39 -27.07
CA ALA A 148 0.78 4.84 -25.88
C ALA A 148 0.72 3.31 -25.90
N LEU A 149 1.69 2.70 -25.21
CA LEU A 149 1.71 1.26 -24.96
C LEU A 149 2.04 1.04 -23.49
N HIS A 150 1.07 0.56 -22.72
CA HIS A 150 1.20 0.34 -21.29
C HIS A 150 1.38 -1.16 -21.01
N ALA A 151 2.40 -1.53 -20.24
CA ALA A 151 2.61 -2.89 -19.76
C ALA A 151 2.09 -3.08 -18.33
N HIS A 152 1.27 -4.11 -18.15
CA HIS A 152 0.63 -4.50 -16.90
C HIS A 152 0.88 -5.98 -16.62
N GLU A 153 1.90 -6.33 -15.83
CA GLU A 153 2.35 -7.71 -15.53
C GLU A 153 2.46 -8.65 -16.76
N ASP A 154 1.35 -9.21 -17.23
CA ASP A 154 1.23 -10.14 -18.37
C ASP A 154 0.35 -9.62 -19.52
N GLU A 155 -0.11 -8.36 -19.47
CA GLU A 155 -0.96 -7.72 -20.47
C GLU A 155 -0.34 -6.42 -21.00
N LEU A 156 -0.55 -6.15 -22.29
CA LEU A 156 -0.22 -4.91 -22.97
C LEU A 156 -1.49 -4.21 -23.42
N GLU A 157 -1.57 -2.92 -23.11
CA GLU A 157 -2.66 -2.05 -23.50
C GLU A 157 -2.14 -0.99 -24.49
N ALA A 158 -2.57 -1.12 -25.75
CA ALA A 158 -2.19 -0.23 -26.83
C ALA A 158 -3.30 0.79 -27.10
N TYR A 159 -2.93 2.07 -27.09
CA TYR A 159 -3.82 3.18 -27.47
C TYR A 159 -3.52 3.57 -28.90
N ILE A 160 -4.50 3.40 -29.78
CA ILE A 160 -4.30 3.52 -31.22
C ILE A 160 -5.32 4.47 -31.83
N GLN A 161 -4.88 5.32 -32.73
CA GLN A 161 -5.71 6.16 -33.57
C GLN A 161 -5.43 5.79 -35.04
N LEU A 162 -6.50 5.53 -35.80
CA LEU A 162 -6.43 5.05 -37.19
C LEU A 162 -7.13 6.06 -38.11
N GLU A 163 -6.59 6.23 -39.32
CA GLU A 163 -7.32 6.90 -40.41
C GLU A 163 -8.40 5.96 -41.01
N GLU A 164 -9.42 6.53 -41.67
CA GLU A 164 -10.51 5.76 -42.29
C GLU A 164 -9.98 4.79 -43.37
N GLY A 165 -10.49 3.55 -43.38
CA GLY A 165 -10.18 2.53 -44.41
C GLY A 165 -9.06 1.54 -44.07
N ILE A 166 -8.48 1.60 -42.87
CA ILE A 166 -7.50 0.60 -42.41
C ILE A 166 -8.24 -0.53 -41.70
N HIS A 167 -7.98 -1.77 -42.12
CA HIS A 167 -8.74 -2.92 -41.63
C HIS A 167 -7.89 -4.02 -41.00
N LYS A 168 -6.58 -4.06 -41.26
CA LYS A 168 -5.69 -5.12 -40.78
C LYS A 168 -4.31 -4.57 -40.48
N LEU A 169 -3.85 -4.82 -39.26
CA LEU A 169 -2.60 -4.31 -38.73
C LEU A 169 -1.91 -5.36 -37.87
N GLU A 170 -0.59 -5.22 -37.78
CA GLU A 170 0.25 -5.99 -36.89
C GLU A 170 0.93 -5.06 -35.88
N LEU A 171 0.72 -5.31 -34.59
CA LEU A 171 1.51 -4.71 -33.52
C LEU A 171 2.72 -5.62 -33.27
N ARG A 172 3.93 -5.09 -33.47
CA ARG A 172 5.16 -5.84 -33.23
C ARG A 172 5.90 -5.30 -32.02
N LEU A 173 6.33 -6.18 -31.12
CA LEU A 173 7.14 -5.86 -29.94
C LEU A 173 8.59 -6.17 -30.22
N PHE A 174 9.47 -5.30 -29.74
CA PHE A 174 10.90 -5.42 -29.93
C PHE A 174 11.63 -5.38 -28.60
N SER A 175 12.67 -6.20 -28.50
CA SER A 175 13.62 -6.17 -27.40
C SER A 175 14.45 -4.88 -27.45
N LYS A 176 15.22 -4.65 -26.39
CA LYS A 176 16.17 -3.54 -26.33
C LYS A 176 17.23 -3.58 -27.45
N GLY A 177 17.57 -4.78 -27.93
CA GLY A 177 18.50 -4.99 -29.06
C GLY A 177 17.84 -4.80 -30.44
N GLY A 178 16.52 -4.62 -30.49
CA GLY A 178 15.75 -4.54 -31.72
C GLY A 178 15.31 -5.88 -32.30
N GLU A 179 15.49 -6.98 -31.54
CA GLU A 179 14.98 -8.29 -31.92
C GLU A 179 13.45 -8.30 -31.80
N GLU A 180 12.77 -8.90 -32.77
CA GLU A 180 11.32 -9.03 -32.75
C GLU A 180 10.92 -10.12 -31.75
N LEU A 181 10.16 -9.74 -30.72
CA LEU A 181 9.75 -10.63 -29.62
C LEU A 181 8.36 -11.22 -29.85
N LEU A 182 7.43 -10.39 -30.35
CA LEU A 182 6.04 -10.79 -30.53
C LEU A 182 5.40 -10.04 -31.69
N VAL A 183 4.56 -10.74 -32.46
CA VAL A 183 3.70 -10.16 -33.49
C VAL A 183 2.24 -10.44 -33.14
N GLN A 184 1.47 -9.38 -32.97
CA GLN A 184 0.04 -9.46 -32.67
C GLN A 184 -0.77 -8.87 -33.81
N LYS A 185 -1.49 -9.73 -34.53
CA LYS A 185 -2.36 -9.31 -35.63
C LYS A 185 -3.74 -8.93 -35.10
N PHE A 186 -4.34 -7.90 -35.67
CA PHE A 186 -5.71 -7.50 -35.34
C PHE A 186 -6.41 -6.84 -36.53
N ASN A 187 -7.73 -6.99 -36.57
CA ASN A 187 -8.57 -6.35 -37.56
C ASN A 187 -9.22 -5.12 -36.94
N SER A 188 -9.04 -3.95 -37.52
CA SER A 188 -9.77 -2.74 -37.13
C SER A 188 -11.12 -2.70 -37.85
N THR A 189 -12.17 -3.03 -37.11
CA THR A 189 -13.55 -2.73 -37.55
C THR A 189 -13.92 -1.35 -36.99
N ASP A 190 -14.18 -0.39 -37.90
CA ASP A 190 -14.76 0.95 -37.66
C ASP A 190 -14.15 1.87 -36.58
N LEU A 191 -12.93 1.59 -36.09
CA LEU A 191 -12.31 2.38 -35.03
C LEU A 191 -11.47 3.54 -35.57
N LYS A 192 -11.99 4.78 -35.51
CA LYS A 192 -11.17 6.01 -35.65
C LYS A 192 -10.18 6.19 -34.50
N LYS A 193 -10.56 5.74 -33.29
CA LYS A 193 -9.73 5.75 -32.09
C LYS A 193 -10.16 4.58 -31.20
N GLY A 194 -9.21 3.79 -30.72
CA GLY A 194 -9.51 2.55 -30.03
C GLY A 194 -8.42 2.12 -29.07
N ARG A 195 -8.82 1.25 -28.14
CA ARG A 195 -7.94 0.63 -27.15
C ARG A 195 -7.91 -0.86 -27.42
N LEU A 196 -6.72 -1.40 -27.62
CA LEU A 196 -6.53 -2.83 -27.82
C LEU A 196 -5.81 -3.42 -26.61
N LEU A 197 -6.34 -4.53 -26.10
CA LEU A 197 -5.69 -5.32 -25.07
C LEU A 197 -5.18 -6.62 -25.66
N PHE A 198 -3.96 -6.94 -25.31
CA PHE A 198 -3.31 -8.17 -25.70
C PHE A 198 -2.59 -8.77 -24.50
N ARG A 199 -2.62 -10.10 -24.39
CA ARG A 199 -1.80 -10.79 -23.39
C ARG A 199 -0.39 -10.91 -23.95
N ALA A 200 0.60 -10.42 -23.22
CA ALA A 200 1.99 -10.49 -23.59
C ALA A 200 2.82 -10.82 -22.34
N GLN A 201 3.41 -12.00 -22.33
CA GLN A 201 4.21 -12.49 -21.20
C GLN A 201 5.63 -11.93 -21.18
N ASP A 202 6.00 -11.08 -22.15
CA ASP A 202 7.39 -10.78 -22.41
C ASP A 202 7.84 -9.48 -21.73
N LYS A 203 8.52 -9.63 -20.59
CA LYS A 203 9.10 -8.53 -19.81
C LYS A 203 10.30 -7.87 -20.50
N GLU A 204 10.79 -8.44 -21.60
CA GLU A 204 11.94 -7.90 -22.34
C GLU A 204 11.52 -6.90 -23.44
N ALA A 205 10.21 -6.73 -23.67
CA ALA A 205 9.68 -5.78 -24.63
C ALA A 205 10.03 -4.34 -24.23
N PHE A 206 10.81 -3.67 -25.08
CA PHE A 206 11.29 -2.31 -24.85
C PHE A 206 10.50 -1.26 -25.63
N TYR A 207 10.11 -1.59 -26.87
CA TYR A 207 9.30 -0.70 -27.71
C TYR A 207 8.44 -1.49 -28.70
N SER A 208 7.50 -0.80 -29.33
CA SER A 208 6.58 -1.38 -30.30
C SER A 208 6.31 -0.44 -31.47
N GLN A 209 5.85 -1.01 -32.58
CA GLN A 209 5.47 -0.29 -33.78
C GLN A 209 4.35 -1.04 -34.51
N LEU A 210 3.47 -0.29 -35.20
CA LEU A 210 2.43 -0.85 -36.05
C LEU A 210 2.92 -1.03 -37.48
N PHE A 211 2.51 -2.14 -38.09
CA PHE A 211 2.79 -2.53 -39.46
C PHE A 211 1.50 -2.87 -40.20
N ASP A 212 1.48 -2.68 -41.51
CA ASP A 212 0.40 -3.15 -42.39
C ASP A 212 0.59 -4.63 -42.82
N GLU A 213 -0.33 -5.15 -43.63
CA GLU A 213 -0.27 -6.54 -44.14
C GLU A 213 0.96 -6.81 -45.01
N GLU A 214 1.58 -5.78 -45.56
CA GLU A 214 2.79 -5.87 -46.41
C GLU A 214 4.07 -5.82 -45.57
N GLY A 215 3.95 -5.69 -44.24
CA GLY A 215 5.08 -5.59 -43.32
C GLY A 215 5.75 -4.22 -43.33
N VAL A 216 5.06 -3.18 -43.81
CA VAL A 216 5.58 -1.81 -43.83
C VAL A 216 5.17 -1.08 -42.54
N PRO A 217 6.09 -0.36 -41.87
CA PRO A 217 5.77 0.38 -40.66
C PRO A 217 4.84 1.57 -40.94
N VAL A 218 3.71 1.64 -40.22
CA VAL A 218 2.67 2.66 -40.41
C VAL A 218 2.54 3.63 -39.23
N SER A 219 3.18 3.34 -38.08
CA SER A 219 3.26 4.24 -36.92
C SER A 219 4.70 4.61 -36.57
N ALA A 220 4.87 5.61 -35.71
CA ALA A 220 6.13 5.78 -34.98
C ALA A 220 6.33 4.63 -33.98
N ARG A 221 7.60 4.39 -33.62
CA ARG A 221 7.95 3.52 -32.49
C ARG A 221 7.47 4.16 -31.19
N GLN A 222 6.89 3.36 -30.29
CA GLN A 222 6.52 3.78 -28.95
C GLN A 222 7.21 2.91 -27.91
N PRO A 223 7.84 3.49 -26.87
CA PRO A 223 8.39 2.71 -25.79
C PRO A 223 7.27 2.00 -25.03
N VAL A 224 7.56 0.79 -24.57
CA VAL A 224 6.70 0.07 -23.63
C VAL A 224 6.82 0.79 -22.28
N GLN A 225 5.72 1.36 -21.81
CA GLN A 225 5.68 2.04 -20.53
C GLN A 225 5.31 1.04 -19.45
N HIS A 226 6.27 0.71 -18.59
CA HIS A 226 6.01 0.00 -17.35
C HIS A 226 5.36 0.95 -16.37
N VAL A 227 4.04 1.11 -16.51
CA VAL A 227 3.23 2.06 -15.74
C VAL A 227 3.52 1.94 -14.25
N ARG A 228 3.61 0.70 -13.74
CA ARG A 228 3.96 0.39 -12.35
C ARG A 228 5.29 1.02 -11.87
N GLU A 229 6.32 1.03 -12.71
CA GLU A 229 7.65 1.56 -12.38
C GLU A 229 7.67 3.08 -12.47
N LEU A 230 7.06 3.65 -13.50
CA LEU A 230 6.93 5.10 -13.68
C LEU A 230 6.13 5.76 -12.55
N TYR A 231 5.08 5.11 -12.05
CA TYR A 231 4.33 5.62 -10.90
C TYR A 231 5.13 5.58 -9.59
N SER A 232 6.10 4.67 -9.46
CA SER A 232 6.92 4.57 -8.25
C SER A 232 7.87 5.75 -8.07
N THR A 233 8.24 6.42 -9.15
CA THR A 233 9.15 7.59 -9.16
C THR A 233 8.41 8.93 -9.16
N HIS A 234 7.06 8.92 -9.12
CA HIS A 234 6.26 10.14 -9.18
C HIS A 234 6.38 10.95 -7.86
N PRO A 235 6.76 12.25 -7.88
CA PRO A 235 7.08 13.03 -6.66
C PRO A 235 5.86 13.57 -5.90
N SER A 236 4.74 12.82 -5.90
CA SER A 236 3.50 13.24 -5.23
C SER A 236 3.68 13.26 -3.71
N LYS A 237 2.83 14.03 -3.00
CA LYS A 237 2.82 14.03 -1.52
C LYS A 237 2.58 12.64 -0.95
N SER A 238 1.66 11.88 -1.55
CA SER A 238 1.34 10.51 -1.13
C SER A 238 2.54 9.59 -1.33
N ASN A 239 3.26 9.69 -2.46
CA ASN A 239 4.47 8.90 -2.70
C ASN A 239 5.63 9.28 -1.77
N ARG A 240 5.78 10.56 -1.42
CA ARG A 240 6.77 10.99 -0.40
C ARG A 240 6.46 10.40 0.97
N LYS A 241 5.19 10.44 1.39
CA LYS A 241 4.76 9.87 2.67
C LYS A 241 4.88 8.34 2.66
N ARG A 242 4.63 7.70 1.51
CA ARG A 242 4.91 6.26 1.28
C ARG A 242 6.39 5.95 1.47
N HIS A 243 7.28 6.67 0.79
CA HIS A 243 8.73 6.45 0.92
C HIS A 243 9.23 6.70 2.33
N GLN A 244 8.66 7.69 3.04
CA GLN A 244 8.97 7.91 4.46
C GLN A 244 8.54 6.72 5.33
N ILE A 245 7.37 6.13 5.07
CA ILE A 245 6.93 4.92 5.78
C ILE A 245 7.86 3.75 5.41
N GLU A 246 8.15 3.52 4.13
CA GLU A 246 9.11 2.48 3.66
C GLU A 246 10.48 2.62 4.32
N GLU A 247 11.03 3.84 4.39
CA GLU A 247 12.31 4.14 5.05
C GLU A 247 12.27 3.90 6.56
N GLN A 248 11.15 4.24 7.22
CA GLN A 248 10.96 3.96 8.65
C GLN A 248 10.81 2.46 8.94
N LEU A 249 10.18 1.72 8.03
CA LEU A 249 10.06 0.27 8.07
C LEU A 249 11.44 -0.40 7.92
N GLU A 250 12.26 0.07 6.98
CA GLU A 250 13.63 -0.39 6.77
C GLU A 250 14.54 -0.09 7.97
N ARG A 251 14.36 1.08 8.60
CA ARG A 251 15.03 1.44 9.85
C ARG A 251 14.44 0.71 11.08
N GLY A 252 13.28 0.06 10.92
CA GLY A 252 12.52 -0.65 11.96
C GLY A 252 12.01 0.24 13.09
N ASN A 253 11.79 1.52 12.80
CA ASN A 253 11.05 2.45 13.66
C ASN A 253 9.61 2.53 13.16
N LEU A 254 8.81 1.51 13.47
CA LEU A 254 7.41 1.42 13.07
C LEU A 254 6.57 2.32 13.98
N ASP A 255 6.34 3.59 13.61
CA ASP A 255 5.42 4.46 14.36
C ASP A 255 3.96 4.18 13.95
N PRO A 256 3.12 3.61 14.85
CA PRO A 256 1.70 3.38 14.56
C PRO A 256 0.95 4.64 14.18
N HIS A 257 1.36 5.80 14.70
CA HIS A 257 0.68 7.06 14.42
C HIS A 257 0.84 7.47 12.95
N ILE A 258 2.05 7.36 12.39
CA ILE A 258 2.33 7.71 10.99
C ILE A 258 1.55 6.82 10.03
N ILE A 259 1.45 5.53 10.34
CA ILE A 259 0.68 4.56 9.57
C ILE A 259 -0.82 4.90 9.61
N MET A 260 -1.35 5.24 10.79
CA MET A 260 -2.76 5.57 10.99
C MET A 260 -3.15 6.93 10.37
N GLU A 261 -2.25 7.91 10.43
CA GLU A 261 -2.40 9.21 9.76
C GLU A 261 -2.46 9.02 8.24
N TYR A 262 -1.54 8.24 7.68
CA TYR A 262 -1.55 7.94 6.25
C TYR A 262 -2.79 7.15 5.81
N PHE A 263 -3.22 6.17 6.60
CA PHE A 263 -4.47 5.44 6.38
C PHE A 263 -5.67 6.39 6.29
N ASN A 264 -5.77 7.33 7.23
CA ASN A 264 -6.81 8.33 7.22
C ASN A 264 -6.76 9.21 5.98
N GLU A 265 -5.58 9.66 5.56
CA GLU A 265 -5.44 10.46 4.35
C GLU A 265 -5.90 9.71 3.10
N ILE A 266 -5.63 8.41 3.00
CA ILE A 266 -6.14 7.58 1.89
C ILE A 266 -7.67 7.51 1.91
N ILE A 267 -8.27 7.18 3.05
CA ILE A 267 -9.74 6.99 3.12
C ILE A 267 -10.47 8.33 3.02
N THR A 268 -9.97 9.38 3.66
CA THR A 268 -10.59 10.73 3.59
C THR A 268 -10.40 11.36 2.22
N GLY A 269 -9.31 11.05 1.51
CA GLY A 269 -9.12 11.40 0.10
C GLY A 269 -10.11 10.72 -0.86
N GLN A 270 -10.87 9.73 -0.38
CA GLN A 270 -11.96 9.06 -1.10
C GLN A 270 -13.36 9.62 -0.74
N ALA A 271 -13.47 10.47 0.29
CA ALA A 271 -14.73 11.10 0.67
C ALA A 271 -15.01 12.35 -0.18
N SER A 272 -16.26 12.45 -0.66
CA SER A 272 -16.69 13.43 -1.67
C SER A 272 -16.29 14.89 -1.36
N LYS A 273 -16.01 15.66 -2.42
CA LYS A 273 -15.76 17.12 -2.38
C LYS A 273 -16.86 17.90 -1.63
N GLU A 274 -18.07 17.35 -1.53
CA GLU A 274 -19.24 17.98 -0.93
C GLU A 274 -19.22 17.97 0.60
N GLU A 275 -18.72 16.90 1.23
CA GLU A 275 -18.56 16.84 2.69
C GLU A 275 -17.44 17.78 3.17
N MET A 276 -16.36 17.87 2.40
CA MET A 276 -15.22 18.75 2.68
C MET A 276 -15.57 20.23 2.47
N GLN A 277 -16.44 20.56 1.50
CA GLN A 277 -16.96 21.92 1.33
C GLN A 277 -17.93 22.30 2.45
N ARG A 278 -18.81 21.40 2.92
CA ARG A 278 -19.67 21.66 4.09
C ARG A 278 -18.87 21.84 5.37
N PHE A 279 -17.84 21.03 5.59
CA PHE A 279 -16.94 21.16 6.74
C PHE A 279 -16.14 22.48 6.71
N ARG A 280 -15.67 22.91 5.53
CA ARG A 280 -15.01 24.22 5.34
C ARG A 280 -15.95 25.40 5.47
N LYS A 281 -17.21 25.29 5.03
CA LYS A 281 -18.22 26.34 5.20
C LYS A 281 -18.57 26.57 6.67
N ASN A 282 -18.56 25.49 7.46
CA ASN A 282 -18.79 25.54 8.91
C ASN A 282 -17.56 26.02 9.70
N MET A 283 -16.35 25.97 9.13
CA MET A 283 -15.13 26.55 9.71
C MET A 283 -14.85 28.00 9.25
N ALA A 284 -15.63 28.54 8.32
CA ALA A 284 -15.42 29.89 7.77
C ALA A 284 -16.06 31.01 8.61
N SER A 285 -16.68 30.69 9.76
CA SER A 285 -17.19 31.66 10.72
C SER A 285 -16.29 31.73 11.95
N GLU A 286 -15.03 32.10 11.77
CA GLU A 286 -14.19 32.77 12.77
C GLU A 286 -12.93 33.26 12.05
N GLU A 287 -12.65 34.55 12.17
CA GLU A 287 -11.75 35.32 11.31
C GLU A 287 -10.28 34.89 11.40
N GLY A 288 -9.56 34.93 10.26
CA GLY A 288 -8.09 35.09 10.26
C GLY A 288 -7.23 34.19 9.36
N THR A 289 -7.47 34.23 8.05
CA THR A 289 -6.50 34.07 6.93
C THR A 289 -5.25 33.17 7.07
N VAL A 290 -5.23 32.04 6.33
CA VAL A 290 -4.11 31.68 5.43
C VAL A 290 -4.68 31.06 4.15
N LYS A 291 -4.50 31.75 3.02
CA LYS A 291 -4.66 31.17 1.68
C LYS A 291 -3.56 30.12 1.47
N ALA A 292 -3.93 28.84 1.39
CA ALA A 292 -3.03 27.79 0.91
C ALA A 292 -3.65 27.13 -0.32
N ALA A 293 -2.91 27.23 -1.41
CA ALA A 293 -3.22 26.77 -2.75
C ALA A 293 -3.83 25.37 -2.81
N GLU A 294 -4.79 25.23 -3.73
CA GLU A 294 -5.38 23.99 -4.20
C GLU A 294 -4.29 22.93 -4.43
N LYS A 295 -4.33 21.86 -3.63
CA LYS A 295 -3.63 20.62 -3.96
C LYS A 295 -4.63 19.70 -4.61
N HIS A 296 -4.59 19.67 -5.94
CA HIS A 296 -5.01 18.50 -6.69
C HIS A 296 -4.21 17.32 -6.16
N PHE A 297 -4.86 16.50 -5.34
CA PHE A 297 -4.44 15.13 -5.13
C PHE A 297 -4.78 14.37 -6.42
N PRO A 298 -3.87 13.56 -6.98
CA PRO A 298 -4.27 12.45 -7.81
C PRO A 298 -4.81 11.37 -6.86
N THR A 299 -6.00 11.62 -6.32
CA THR A 299 -6.86 10.61 -5.73
C THR A 299 -7.95 10.35 -6.75
N LEU A 300 -8.21 9.06 -7.01
CA LEU A 300 -9.31 8.55 -7.82
C LEU A 300 -10.52 9.47 -7.76
N ASN A 301 -10.83 10.15 -8.86
CA ASN A 301 -12.00 11.00 -8.93
C ASN A 301 -13.28 10.14 -9.05
N ARG A 302 -14.46 10.75 -8.89
CA ARG A 302 -15.77 10.06 -8.91
C ARG A 302 -16.02 9.28 -10.21
N GLU A 303 -15.40 9.72 -11.30
CA GLU A 303 -15.50 9.11 -12.64
C GLU A 303 -14.64 7.84 -12.71
N GLU A 304 -13.41 7.85 -12.19
CA GLU A 304 -12.54 6.67 -12.09
C GLU A 304 -13.07 5.62 -11.08
N LEU A 305 -13.78 6.04 -10.03
CA LEU A 305 -14.49 5.15 -9.10
C LEU A 305 -15.74 4.51 -9.73
N GLN A 306 -16.43 5.22 -10.62
CA GLN A 306 -17.53 4.64 -11.43
C GLN A 306 -16.98 3.66 -12.47
N GLU A 307 -15.83 3.93 -13.08
CA GLU A 307 -15.14 2.97 -13.95
C GLU A 307 -14.66 1.74 -13.17
N LEU A 308 -14.10 1.90 -11.97
CA LEU A 308 -13.72 0.80 -11.07
C LEU A 308 -14.90 -0.06 -10.60
N ALA A 309 -16.08 0.55 -10.42
CA ALA A 309 -17.30 -0.16 -10.06
C ALA A 309 -17.85 -1.01 -11.21
N LEU A 310 -17.48 -0.69 -12.45
CA LEU A 310 -17.85 -1.42 -13.66
C LEU A 310 -16.82 -2.51 -14.05
N LEU A 311 -15.69 -2.60 -13.35
CA LEU A 311 -14.64 -3.60 -13.60
C LEU A 311 -14.89 -4.92 -12.85
N ASN A 312 -14.90 -6.03 -13.60
CA ASN A 312 -15.06 -7.38 -13.06
C ASN A 312 -13.75 -7.93 -12.45
N GLY A 313 -13.89 -8.71 -11.37
CA GLY A 313 -12.93 -9.65 -10.77
C GLY A 313 -11.44 -9.31 -10.92
N SER A 314 -10.81 -9.84 -11.96
CA SER A 314 -9.36 -9.73 -12.21
C SER A 314 -8.86 -8.30 -12.39
N ARG A 315 -9.59 -7.41 -13.07
CA ARG A 315 -9.17 -6.01 -13.31
C ARG A 315 -9.31 -5.13 -12.07
N ARG A 316 -10.32 -5.40 -11.24
CA ARG A 316 -10.50 -4.71 -9.97
C ARG A 316 -9.38 -5.10 -8.99
N GLU A 317 -9.05 -6.39 -8.93
CA GLU A 317 -7.92 -6.88 -8.15
C GLU A 317 -6.59 -6.38 -8.70
N GLU A 318 -6.41 -6.30 -10.01
CA GLU A 318 -5.20 -5.75 -10.64
C GLU A 318 -5.03 -4.27 -10.36
N TYR A 319 -6.10 -3.47 -10.45
CA TYR A 319 -6.08 -2.05 -10.10
C TYR A 319 -5.79 -1.86 -8.61
N LEU A 320 -6.40 -2.66 -7.73
CA LEU A 320 -6.08 -2.66 -6.30
C LEU A 320 -4.62 -3.08 -6.06
N ASN A 321 -4.13 -4.14 -6.72
CA ASN A 321 -2.78 -4.71 -6.59
C ASN A 321 -1.67 -3.81 -7.18
N THR A 322 -2.00 -2.94 -8.15
CA THR A 322 -1.10 -1.92 -8.72
C THR A 322 -1.19 -0.58 -8.00
N HIS A 323 -2.23 -0.35 -7.18
CA HIS A 323 -2.41 0.87 -6.39
C HIS A 323 -1.39 0.98 -5.23
N HIS A 324 -0.92 2.21 -4.99
CA HIS A 324 -0.02 2.61 -3.90
C HIS A 324 -0.41 2.06 -2.53
N THR A 325 -1.71 1.86 -2.33
CA THR A 325 -2.35 1.36 -1.12
C THR A 325 -1.88 -0.06 -0.78
N LEU A 326 -1.91 -1.02 -1.72
CA LEU A 326 -1.57 -2.42 -1.42
C LEU A 326 -0.07 -2.69 -1.22
N ARG A 327 0.79 -1.94 -1.91
CA ARG A 327 2.24 -1.99 -1.70
C ARG A 327 2.65 -1.37 -0.37
N LEU A 328 2.02 -0.27 0.02
CA LEU A 328 2.24 0.25 1.36
C LEU A 328 1.69 -0.70 2.42
N TRP A 329 0.53 -1.31 2.16
CA TRP A 329 0.01 -2.35 3.05
C TRP A 329 0.97 -3.53 3.16
N GLU A 330 1.54 -3.99 2.05
CA GLU A 330 2.62 -4.98 2.09
C GLU A 330 3.85 -4.46 2.82
N ALA A 331 4.25 -3.20 2.66
CA ALA A 331 5.39 -2.61 3.37
C ALA A 331 5.13 -2.52 4.88
N VAL A 332 3.98 -1.99 5.32
CA VAL A 332 3.57 -1.93 6.73
C VAL A 332 3.46 -3.33 7.31
N TYR A 333 2.91 -4.28 6.57
CA TYR A 333 2.90 -5.69 6.93
C TYR A 333 4.31 -6.27 7.04
N GLN A 334 5.20 -5.99 6.08
CA GLN A 334 6.61 -6.40 6.14
C GLN A 334 7.33 -5.73 7.30
N GLY A 335 6.96 -4.52 7.72
CA GLY A 335 7.49 -3.90 8.93
C GLY A 335 6.95 -4.51 10.20
N ILE A 336 5.67 -4.91 10.26
CA ILE A 336 5.13 -5.72 11.36
C ILE A 336 5.88 -7.06 11.42
N LEU A 337 6.24 -7.65 10.27
CA LEU A 337 7.06 -8.87 10.19
C LEU A 337 8.54 -8.64 10.54
N ALA A 338 9.14 -7.54 10.10
CA ALA A 338 10.53 -7.19 10.39
C ALA A 338 10.71 -6.81 11.85
N TYR A 339 9.70 -6.12 12.42
CA TYR A 339 9.55 -5.93 13.85
C TYR A 339 9.62 -7.28 14.56
N ARG A 340 8.92 -8.32 14.08
CA ARG A 340 9.01 -9.68 14.66
C ARG A 340 10.39 -10.32 14.54
N ARG A 341 11.04 -10.25 13.37
CA ARG A 341 12.38 -10.84 13.20
C ARG A 341 13.43 -10.22 14.11
N ARG A 342 13.37 -8.90 14.32
CA ARG A 342 14.26 -8.24 15.29
C ARG A 342 14.04 -8.74 16.71
N LEU A 343 12.83 -9.17 17.05
CA LEU A 343 12.54 -9.70 18.39
C LEU A 343 13.15 -11.09 18.59
N GLU A 344 13.10 -11.92 17.54
CA GLU A 344 13.77 -13.22 17.52
C GLU A 344 15.30 -13.03 17.60
N GLU A 345 15.85 -12.07 16.85
CA GLU A 345 17.29 -11.72 16.87
C GLU A 345 17.76 -11.19 18.24
N GLU A 346 17.02 -10.26 18.85
CA GLU A 346 17.33 -9.74 20.19
C GLU A 346 17.24 -10.83 21.28
N GLU A 347 16.36 -11.83 21.14
CA GLU A 347 16.28 -12.98 22.06
C GLU A 347 17.45 -13.93 21.87
N MET A 348 17.82 -14.25 20.63
CA MET A 348 19.00 -15.07 20.35
C MET A 348 20.27 -14.41 20.87
N GLU A 349 20.46 -13.09 20.68
CA GLU A 349 21.61 -12.35 21.22
C GLU A 349 21.64 -12.34 22.77
N ALA A 350 20.47 -12.27 23.43
CA ALA A 350 20.37 -12.34 24.88
C ALA A 350 20.69 -13.74 25.43
N GLU A 351 20.32 -14.80 24.71
CA GLU A 351 20.65 -16.18 25.07
C GLU A 351 22.14 -16.50 24.84
N ASP A 352 22.73 -16.03 23.73
CA ASP A 352 24.13 -16.30 23.35
C ASP A 352 25.14 -15.49 24.18
N SER A 353 24.74 -14.32 24.69
CA SER A 353 25.57 -13.52 25.60
C SER A 353 25.64 -14.08 27.03
N GLY A 354 24.93 -15.17 27.34
CA GLY A 354 24.98 -15.85 28.64
C GLY A 354 24.46 -15.01 29.81
N ILE A 355 23.85 -13.85 29.54
CA ILE A 355 23.29 -12.97 30.57
C ILE A 355 21.95 -13.57 31.00
N LYS A 356 21.98 -14.43 32.02
CA LYS A 356 20.77 -14.82 32.74
C LYS A 356 20.09 -13.58 33.30
N ASP A 357 18.89 -13.33 32.82
CA ASP A 357 18.02 -12.20 33.08
C ASP A 357 17.52 -12.15 34.54
N LYS A 358 18.44 -12.06 35.52
CA LYS A 358 18.10 -12.00 36.95
C LYS A 358 18.35 -10.67 37.63
N ASP A 359 19.21 -9.78 37.10
CA ASP A 359 19.59 -8.55 37.82
C ASP A 359 19.48 -7.24 37.05
N ARG A 360 18.65 -7.18 35.99
CA ARG A 360 18.23 -5.91 35.39
C ARG A 360 16.72 -5.67 35.53
N ARG A 361 16.19 -5.78 36.74
CA ARG A 361 15.03 -4.98 37.12
C ARG A 361 15.47 -3.52 37.21
N LYS A 362 15.62 -2.85 36.05
CA LYS A 362 15.37 -1.41 36.02
C LYS A 362 13.93 -1.27 36.49
N GLU A 363 13.70 -0.52 37.56
CA GLU A 363 12.34 -0.09 37.90
C GLU A 363 11.67 0.42 36.61
N PRO A 364 10.43 0.00 36.31
CA PRO A 364 9.78 0.42 35.08
C PRO A 364 9.54 1.92 35.17
N HIS A 365 10.48 2.72 34.66
CA HIS A 365 10.25 4.12 34.39
C HIS A 365 9.11 4.16 33.39
N THR A 366 7.95 4.57 33.86
CA THR A 366 6.78 4.75 33.00
C THR A 366 7.17 5.64 31.83
N ILE A 367 7.23 5.09 30.61
CA ILE A 367 7.61 5.84 29.43
C ILE A 367 6.42 6.72 29.01
N TYR A 368 6.58 8.03 29.15
CA TYR A 368 5.61 9.00 28.65
C TYR A 368 6.01 9.48 27.27
N THR A 369 5.04 9.54 26.35
CA THR A 369 5.23 10.29 25.10
C THR A 369 5.09 11.78 25.41
N ASN A 370 6.15 12.56 25.17
CA ASN A 370 6.13 14.01 25.34
C ASN A 370 5.39 14.68 24.18
N ILE A 371 4.40 15.51 24.50
CA ILE A 371 3.61 16.28 23.55
C ILE A 371 3.79 17.77 23.83
N TYR A 372 4.13 18.55 22.80
CA TYR A 372 4.54 19.94 22.99
C TYR A 372 3.41 20.96 22.77
N SER A 373 2.27 20.53 22.23
CA SER A 373 1.10 21.40 22.02
C SER A 373 -0.25 20.68 22.19
N SER A 374 -1.28 21.42 22.59
CA SER A 374 -2.66 20.92 22.65
C SER A 374 -3.21 20.54 21.27
N SER A 375 -2.77 21.25 20.23
CA SER A 375 -3.12 20.95 18.84
C SER A 375 -2.51 19.61 18.38
N GLN A 376 -1.27 19.30 18.79
CA GLN A 376 -0.64 18.01 18.50
C GLN A 376 -1.39 16.87 19.20
N LEU A 377 -1.66 16.98 20.51
CA LEU A 377 -2.42 15.97 21.26
C LEU A 377 -3.79 15.72 20.62
N SER A 378 -4.52 16.79 20.31
CA SER A 378 -5.85 16.70 19.69
C SER A 378 -5.76 16.06 18.31
N ARG A 379 -4.75 16.41 17.51
CA ARG A 379 -4.52 15.81 16.19
C ARG A 379 -4.25 14.31 16.29
N GLU A 380 -3.42 13.89 17.23
CA GLU A 380 -3.07 12.48 17.40
C GLU A 380 -4.26 11.64 17.89
N LYS A 381 -4.97 12.10 18.93
CA LYS A 381 -6.20 11.45 19.43
C LYS A 381 -7.31 11.40 18.38
N ASN A 382 -7.59 12.54 17.73
CA ASN A 382 -8.62 12.59 16.69
C ASN A 382 -8.22 11.77 15.46
N GLY A 383 -6.92 11.69 15.14
CA GLY A 383 -6.40 10.83 14.08
C GLY A 383 -6.77 9.37 14.34
N LEU A 384 -6.49 8.84 15.53
CA LEU A 384 -6.84 7.47 15.90
C LEU A 384 -8.35 7.20 15.81
N LEU A 385 -9.18 8.07 16.38
CA LEU A 385 -10.64 7.95 16.34
C LEU A 385 -11.20 8.03 14.91
N ASN A 386 -10.63 8.92 14.08
CA ASN A 386 -10.99 9.02 12.68
C ASN A 386 -10.62 7.76 11.92
N SER A 387 -9.49 7.09 12.24
CA SER A 387 -9.13 5.81 11.63
C SER A 387 -10.18 4.75 11.92
N PHE A 388 -10.66 4.65 13.17
CA PHE A 388 -11.72 3.70 13.53
C PHE A 388 -13.00 3.97 12.76
N LYS A 389 -13.46 5.23 12.73
CA LYS A 389 -14.68 5.62 12.00
C LYS A 389 -14.56 5.42 10.49
N ASN A 390 -13.40 5.72 9.92
CA ASN A 390 -13.13 5.55 8.50
C ASN A 390 -13.08 4.07 8.11
N TYR A 391 -12.48 3.24 8.97
CA TYR A 391 -12.47 1.80 8.77
C TYR A 391 -13.87 1.20 8.92
N ASP A 392 -14.65 1.66 9.89
CA ASP A 392 -16.05 1.26 10.07
C ASP A 392 -16.90 1.54 8.82
N LYS A 393 -16.74 2.72 8.20
CA LYS A 393 -17.35 3.07 6.92
C LYS A 393 -16.87 2.17 5.77
N LEU A 394 -15.58 1.85 5.74
CA LEU A 394 -15.03 0.93 4.74
C LEU A 394 -15.68 -0.45 4.84
N LEU A 395 -15.87 -0.96 6.06
CA LEU A 395 -16.56 -2.23 6.30
C LEU A 395 -18.00 -2.20 5.78
N ASP A 396 -18.74 -1.10 5.97
CA ASP A 396 -20.09 -0.94 5.38
C ASP A 396 -20.07 -1.05 3.85
N VAL A 397 -19.09 -0.41 3.20
CA VAL A 397 -18.92 -0.49 1.75
C VAL A 397 -18.57 -1.91 1.30
N LEU A 398 -17.86 -2.69 2.11
CA LEU A 398 -17.59 -4.11 1.79
C LEU A 398 -18.87 -4.95 1.93
N LEU A 399 -19.65 -4.71 2.98
CA LEU A 399 -20.91 -5.42 3.25
C LEU A 399 -21.97 -5.16 2.18
N SER A 400 -21.94 -4.01 1.50
CA SER A 400 -22.89 -3.70 0.43
C SER A 400 -22.57 -4.38 -0.91
N LYS A 401 -21.45 -5.10 -1.03
CA LYS A 401 -21.02 -5.73 -2.29
C LYS A 401 -21.63 -7.13 -2.43
N ASN A 402 -22.28 -7.36 -3.56
CA ASN A 402 -22.64 -8.72 -3.97
C ASN A 402 -21.41 -9.49 -4.46
N GLU A 403 -21.33 -10.76 -4.11
CA GLU A 403 -20.29 -11.69 -4.58
C GLU A 403 -18.85 -11.26 -4.28
N TYR A 404 -18.63 -10.77 -3.06
CA TYR A 404 -17.33 -10.27 -2.62
C TYR A 404 -16.30 -11.37 -2.34
N LEU A 405 -15.06 -11.20 -2.82
CA LEU A 405 -13.91 -12.03 -2.43
C LEU A 405 -12.99 -11.23 -1.50
N LEU A 406 -12.55 -11.88 -0.42
CA LEU A 406 -11.67 -11.28 0.57
C LEU A 406 -10.24 -11.15 0.01
N SER A 407 -9.74 -9.93 -0.04
CA SER A 407 -8.43 -9.62 -0.61
C SER A 407 -7.34 -9.48 0.44
N LYS A 408 -6.08 -9.46 -0.01
CA LYS A 408 -4.93 -9.10 0.84
C LYS A 408 -5.11 -7.72 1.49
N ALA A 409 -5.70 -6.77 0.76
CA ALA A 409 -5.89 -5.40 1.23
C ALA A 409 -6.81 -5.37 2.46
N ASP A 410 -7.89 -6.13 2.43
CA ASP A 410 -8.88 -6.15 3.52
C ASP A 410 -8.27 -6.67 4.81
N LEU A 411 -7.52 -7.77 4.70
CA LEU A 411 -6.81 -8.37 5.82
C LEU A 411 -5.75 -7.42 6.37
N THR A 412 -5.00 -6.72 5.50
CA THR A 412 -3.99 -5.77 5.96
C THR A 412 -4.60 -4.53 6.60
N ASN A 413 -5.67 -3.97 6.03
CA ASN A 413 -6.43 -2.87 6.63
C ASN A 413 -6.87 -3.22 8.06
N HIS A 414 -7.44 -4.41 8.22
CA HIS A 414 -7.91 -4.89 9.51
C HIS A 414 -6.76 -5.09 10.51
N ALA A 415 -5.67 -5.72 10.08
CA ALA A 415 -4.49 -5.95 10.90
C ALA A 415 -3.91 -4.63 11.44
N ILE A 416 -3.87 -3.58 10.61
CA ILE A 416 -3.30 -2.29 11.01
C ILE A 416 -4.18 -1.53 11.96
N ILE A 417 -5.50 -1.59 11.76
CA ILE A 417 -6.44 -0.99 12.70
C ILE A 417 -6.34 -1.65 14.07
N LEU A 418 -6.28 -2.99 14.12
CA LEU A 418 -6.11 -3.71 15.39
C LEU A 418 -4.75 -3.48 16.03
N TRP A 419 -3.68 -3.49 15.24
CA TRP A 419 -2.35 -3.21 15.76
C TRP A 419 -2.24 -1.77 16.28
N GLY A 420 -2.80 -0.79 15.57
CA GLY A 420 -2.91 0.60 16.03
C GLY A 420 -3.74 0.74 17.31
N THR A 421 -4.78 -0.09 17.47
CA THR A 421 -5.59 -0.17 18.69
C THR A 421 -4.78 -0.69 19.88
N LEU A 422 -4.07 -1.81 19.69
CA LEU A 422 -3.18 -2.41 20.70
C LEU A 422 -1.99 -1.51 21.05
N ALA A 423 -1.41 -0.82 20.08
CA ALA A 423 -0.26 0.06 20.31
C ALA A 423 -0.62 1.35 21.09
N ASN A 424 -1.90 1.73 21.13
CA ASN A 424 -2.34 2.97 21.78
C ASN A 424 -3.17 2.75 23.05
N VAL A 425 -3.63 1.52 23.34
CA VAL A 425 -4.32 1.21 24.61
C VAL A 425 -3.43 1.57 25.79
N ASN A 426 -3.93 2.36 26.73
CA ASN A 426 -3.21 2.81 27.92
C ASN A 426 -1.83 3.47 27.66
N ARG A 427 -1.55 3.89 26.42
CA ARG A 427 -0.32 4.60 26.09
C ARG A 427 -0.36 5.97 26.76
N LYS A 428 0.59 6.22 27.65
CA LYS A 428 0.64 7.44 28.47
C LYS A 428 1.30 8.59 27.71
N TYR A 429 0.78 9.81 27.92
CA TYR A 429 1.38 11.04 27.41
C TYR A 429 1.56 12.08 28.51
N ARG A 430 2.54 12.97 28.29
CA ARG A 430 2.72 14.22 29.04
C ARG A 430 2.71 15.38 28.08
N ARG A 431 1.83 16.35 28.31
CA ARG A 431 1.90 17.64 27.63
C ARG A 431 2.91 18.51 28.36
N ILE A 432 3.99 18.89 27.70
CA ILE A 432 5.08 19.68 28.30
C ILE A 432 5.23 21.04 27.62
N LYS A 433 5.60 22.06 28.40
CA LYS A 433 6.00 23.38 27.92
C LYS A 433 7.28 23.80 28.63
N GLY A 434 8.42 23.73 27.93
CA GLY A 434 9.73 23.80 28.57
C GLY A 434 9.94 22.58 29.46
N GLU A 435 10.23 22.78 30.75
CA GLU A 435 10.36 21.72 31.75
C GLU A 435 9.06 21.43 32.53
N GLU A 436 8.01 22.23 32.33
CA GLU A 436 6.75 22.10 33.05
C GLU A 436 5.82 21.05 32.41
N VAL A 437 5.31 20.12 33.22
CA VAL A 437 4.27 19.17 32.83
C VAL A 437 2.90 19.82 33.04
N LEU A 438 2.21 20.11 31.94
CA LEU A 438 0.92 20.80 31.93
C LEU A 438 -0.28 19.85 32.00
N GLU A 439 -0.13 18.61 31.53
CA GLU A 439 -1.22 17.63 31.47
C GLU A 439 -0.62 16.22 31.36
N GLU A 440 -1.21 15.24 32.04
CA GLU A 440 -0.91 13.83 31.84
C GLU A 440 -2.18 13.08 31.51
N GLY A 441 -2.07 12.04 30.70
CA GLY A 441 -3.23 11.21 30.37
C GLY A 441 -2.86 10.00 29.54
N VAL A 442 -3.90 9.36 28.99
CA VAL A 442 -3.78 8.20 28.11
C VAL A 442 -4.38 8.49 26.74
N PHE A 443 -3.80 7.90 25.69
CA PHE A 443 -4.27 8.03 24.32
C PHE A 443 -5.60 7.31 24.12
N LEU A 444 -5.63 6.00 24.40
CA LEU A 444 -6.83 5.17 24.32
C LEU A 444 -7.06 4.47 25.67
N PRO A 445 -8.04 4.91 26.47
CA PRO A 445 -8.41 4.23 27.71
C PRO A 445 -8.75 2.75 27.51
N GLU A 446 -8.43 1.91 28.50
CA GLU A 446 -8.77 0.47 28.50
C GLU A 446 -10.31 0.25 28.54
N LEU A 447 -10.99 1.09 29.31
CA LEU A 447 -12.40 0.98 29.67
C LEU A 447 -13.16 2.27 29.28
N GLY A 448 -14.43 2.11 28.92
CA GLY A 448 -15.34 3.18 28.55
C GLY A 448 -16.68 2.60 28.11
N ASP A 449 -17.48 3.40 27.41
CA ASP A 449 -18.74 2.93 26.85
C ASP A 449 -18.49 1.88 25.76
N ILE A 450 -19.11 0.72 25.89
CA ILE A 450 -18.94 -0.41 24.95
C ILE A 450 -19.40 -0.06 23.53
N ASP A 451 -20.32 0.90 23.39
CA ASP A 451 -20.80 1.37 22.10
C ASP A 451 -19.91 2.46 21.47
N ALA A 452 -18.80 2.84 22.12
CA ALA A 452 -17.94 3.92 21.67
C ALA A 452 -16.58 3.41 21.14
N TYR A 453 -16.02 4.18 20.21
CA TYR A 453 -14.69 3.96 19.64
C TYR A 453 -13.55 4.60 20.46
N ASP A 454 -13.86 5.32 21.51
CA ASP A 454 -12.92 6.11 22.30
C ASP A 454 -12.24 5.36 23.44
N ASN A 455 -12.51 4.06 23.55
CA ASN A 455 -11.87 3.15 24.47
C ASN A 455 -11.55 1.82 23.77
N PHE A 456 -10.59 1.09 24.30
CA PHE A 456 -10.09 -0.15 23.73
C PHE A 456 -11.16 -1.22 23.61
N SER A 457 -11.93 -1.46 24.68
CA SER A 457 -12.91 -2.54 24.74
C SER A 457 -14.04 -2.34 23.72
N GLY A 458 -14.60 -1.13 23.63
CA GLY A 458 -15.64 -0.80 22.65
C GLY A 458 -15.13 -0.84 21.21
N ALA A 459 -13.95 -0.25 20.95
CA ALA A 459 -13.34 -0.27 19.62
C ALA A 459 -13.07 -1.70 19.12
N VAL A 460 -12.49 -2.57 19.94
CA VAL A 460 -12.22 -3.96 19.56
C VAL A 460 -13.52 -4.70 19.24
N LEU A 461 -14.54 -4.60 20.09
CA LEU A 461 -15.80 -5.31 19.88
C LEU A 461 -16.53 -4.87 18.60
N HIS A 462 -16.60 -3.56 18.34
CA HIS A 462 -17.21 -3.01 17.12
C HIS A 462 -16.45 -3.42 15.86
N LEU A 463 -15.14 -3.16 15.84
CA LEU A 463 -14.31 -3.35 14.64
C LEU A 463 -14.15 -4.83 14.29
N THR A 464 -13.90 -5.69 15.28
CA THR A 464 -13.83 -7.15 15.08
C THR A 464 -15.20 -7.72 14.73
N GLY A 465 -16.26 -7.32 15.43
CA GLY A 465 -17.62 -7.80 15.19
C GLY A 465 -18.12 -7.49 13.79
N LYS A 466 -17.86 -6.27 13.30
CA LYS A 466 -18.26 -5.86 11.95
C LYS A 466 -17.39 -6.51 10.87
N PHE A 467 -16.09 -6.68 11.13
CA PHE A 467 -15.21 -7.44 10.25
C PHE A 467 -15.64 -8.92 10.12
N ILE A 468 -16.11 -9.55 11.19
CA ILE A 468 -16.72 -10.89 11.15
C ILE A 468 -17.93 -10.93 10.20
N THR A 469 -18.76 -9.88 10.18
CA THR A 469 -19.88 -9.80 9.22
C THR A 469 -19.36 -9.77 7.77
N VAL A 470 -18.24 -9.08 7.51
CA VAL A 470 -17.59 -9.08 6.19
C VAL A 470 -17.06 -10.48 5.85
N LEU A 471 -16.40 -11.17 6.79
CA LEU A 471 -15.93 -12.54 6.61
C LEU A 471 -17.08 -13.50 6.28
N ALA A 472 -18.19 -13.40 6.99
CA ALA A 472 -19.37 -14.25 6.76
C ALA A 472 -20.09 -13.95 5.44
N GLY A 473 -20.02 -12.71 4.94
CA GLY A 473 -20.60 -12.29 3.67
C GLY A 473 -19.71 -12.55 2.45
N ALA A 474 -18.42 -12.79 2.64
CA ALA A 474 -17.49 -13.07 1.54
C ALA A 474 -17.70 -14.48 0.96
N LYS A 475 -17.59 -14.61 -0.36
CA LYS A 475 -17.64 -15.91 -1.07
C LYS A 475 -16.38 -16.75 -0.89
N GLY A 476 -15.36 -16.22 -0.23
CA GLY A 476 -14.06 -16.85 -0.04
C GLY A 476 -12.93 -15.84 -0.16
N PHE A 477 -11.71 -16.35 -0.27
CA PHE A 477 -10.52 -15.53 -0.51
C PHE A 477 -10.29 -15.34 -2.00
N ALA A 478 -9.78 -14.17 -2.39
CA ALA A 478 -9.29 -13.86 -3.73
C ALA A 478 -8.01 -14.67 -4.04
N ARG A 479 -8.17 -15.97 -4.34
CA ARG A 479 -7.09 -16.90 -4.69
C ARG A 479 -6.87 -16.91 -6.20
N LYS A 480 -5.61 -17.05 -6.63
CA LYS A 480 -5.28 -17.38 -8.03
C LYS A 480 -4.90 -18.85 -8.09
N GLU A 481 -5.51 -19.63 -8.99
CA GLU A 481 -5.14 -21.02 -9.25
C GLU A 481 -3.61 -21.10 -9.49
N GLU A 482 -2.90 -21.71 -8.54
CA GLU A 482 -1.46 -21.98 -8.52
C GLU A 482 -0.50 -20.75 -8.45
N SER A 483 -0.24 -20.20 -7.26
CA SER A 483 1.03 -19.48 -7.02
C SER A 483 1.44 -19.32 -5.56
N THR A 484 2.72 -19.03 -5.33
CA THR A 484 3.31 -18.55 -4.05
C THR A 484 2.59 -17.34 -3.43
N LYS A 485 1.77 -16.60 -4.18
CA LYS A 485 0.95 -15.48 -3.68
C LYS A 485 -0.14 -15.96 -2.71
N ASP A 486 -0.66 -17.18 -2.86
CA ASP A 486 -1.68 -17.75 -1.97
C ASP A 486 -1.13 -18.02 -0.55
N LYS A 487 0.13 -18.46 -0.44
CA LYS A 487 0.78 -18.68 0.87
C LYS A 487 0.92 -17.39 1.68
N LYS A 488 1.19 -16.25 1.02
CA LYS A 488 1.29 -14.94 1.69
C LYS A 488 -0.08 -14.47 2.22
N LEU A 489 -1.13 -14.66 1.43
CA LEU A 489 -2.49 -14.29 1.83
C LEU A 489 -2.96 -15.11 3.04
N LEU A 490 -2.72 -16.42 3.03
CA LEU A 490 -3.08 -17.31 4.14
C LEU A 490 -2.27 -16.98 5.41
N ARG A 491 -0.96 -16.71 5.29
CA ARG A 491 -0.13 -16.27 6.42
C ARG A 491 -0.67 -14.97 7.04
N LEU A 492 -1.05 -14.00 6.22
CA LEU A 492 -1.66 -12.76 6.69
C LEU A 492 -3.01 -13.02 7.39
N ALA A 493 -3.83 -13.93 6.88
CA ALA A 493 -5.07 -14.32 7.53
C ALA A 493 -4.83 -14.96 8.92
N GLY A 494 -3.78 -15.78 9.06
CA GLY A 494 -3.35 -16.34 10.35
C GLY A 494 -2.89 -15.28 11.35
N GLN A 495 -2.27 -14.19 10.89
CA GLN A 495 -1.90 -13.07 11.75
C GLN A 495 -3.09 -12.19 12.14
N VAL A 496 -4.02 -11.97 11.21
CA VAL A 496 -5.29 -11.32 11.53
C VAL A 496 -6.02 -12.09 12.63
N TYR A 497 -5.98 -13.42 12.58
CA TYR A 497 -6.50 -14.27 13.65
C TYR A 497 -5.77 -14.04 14.99
N SER A 498 -4.43 -14.03 15.01
CA SER A 498 -3.67 -13.84 16.27
C SER A 498 -3.90 -12.47 16.89
N LEU A 499 -3.89 -11.39 16.10
CA LEU A 499 -4.16 -10.02 16.54
C LEU A 499 -5.56 -9.87 17.15
N ASN A 500 -6.58 -10.42 16.48
CA ASN A 500 -7.94 -10.41 17.01
C ASN A 500 -8.03 -11.19 18.33
N THR A 501 -7.42 -12.37 18.37
CA THR A 501 -7.45 -13.24 19.55
C THR A 501 -6.80 -12.56 20.76
N LEU A 502 -5.63 -11.94 20.55
CA LEU A 502 -4.96 -11.12 21.56
C LEU A 502 -5.86 -9.99 22.05
N ALA A 503 -6.40 -9.18 21.13
CA ALA A 503 -7.20 -8.02 21.47
C ALA A 503 -8.49 -8.38 22.22
N LEU A 504 -9.20 -9.43 21.78
CA LEU A 504 -10.43 -9.90 22.41
C LEU A 504 -10.17 -10.50 23.80
N LEU A 505 -9.15 -11.34 23.95
CA LEU A 505 -8.81 -11.94 25.25
C LEU A 505 -8.31 -10.87 26.23
N TYR A 506 -7.56 -9.88 25.75
CA TYR A 506 -7.17 -8.75 26.59
C TYR A 506 -8.39 -7.93 27.03
N ALA A 507 -9.30 -7.61 26.12
CA ALA A 507 -10.54 -6.93 26.46
C ALA A 507 -11.38 -7.71 27.49
N MET A 508 -11.42 -9.05 27.37
CA MET A 508 -12.08 -9.94 28.33
C MET A 508 -11.46 -9.85 29.73
N GLN A 509 -10.12 -9.88 29.82
CA GLN A 509 -9.39 -9.78 31.08
C GLN A 509 -9.54 -8.41 31.76
N LEU A 510 -9.72 -7.35 30.96
CA LEU A 510 -9.99 -6.00 31.49
C LEU A 510 -11.40 -5.85 32.07
N ASN A 511 -12.37 -6.67 31.63
CA ASN A 511 -13.79 -6.56 31.97
C ASN A 511 -14.38 -7.85 32.58
N PRO A 512 -13.79 -8.45 33.63
CA PRO A 512 -14.21 -9.76 34.14
C PRO A 512 -15.62 -9.77 34.75
N GLY A 513 -16.17 -8.61 35.13
CA GLY A 513 -17.50 -8.47 35.73
C GLY A 513 -18.59 -7.97 34.76
N LEU A 514 -18.24 -7.67 33.52
CA LEU A 514 -19.21 -7.16 32.55
C LEU A 514 -20.05 -8.33 32.00
N ARG A 515 -21.35 -8.31 32.31
CA ARG A 515 -22.30 -9.43 32.13
C ARG A 515 -22.19 -10.19 30.82
N ASN A 516 -21.97 -9.50 29.70
CA ASN A 516 -21.94 -10.09 28.36
C ASN A 516 -20.53 -10.17 27.74
N MET A 517 -19.48 -9.73 28.42
CA MET A 517 -18.15 -9.63 27.81
C MET A 517 -17.61 -10.99 27.37
N GLU A 518 -17.63 -11.97 28.27
CA GLU A 518 -17.19 -13.33 27.95
C GLU A 518 -18.01 -13.92 26.79
N ARG A 519 -19.32 -13.65 26.75
CA ARG A 519 -20.20 -14.06 25.65
C ARG A 519 -19.78 -13.42 24.32
N TRP A 520 -19.57 -12.10 24.31
CA TRP A 520 -19.15 -11.38 23.11
C TRP A 520 -17.80 -11.85 22.57
N VAL A 521 -16.81 -12.01 23.46
CA VAL A 521 -15.49 -12.51 23.08
C VAL A 521 -15.57 -13.93 22.55
N LYS A 522 -16.31 -14.81 23.24
CA LYS A 522 -16.55 -16.18 22.81
C LYS A 522 -17.14 -16.27 21.42
N ILE A 523 -18.23 -15.53 21.14
CA ILE A 523 -18.89 -15.62 19.84
C ILE A 523 -18.03 -15.02 18.72
N CYS A 524 -17.24 -13.98 19.02
CA CYS A 524 -16.27 -13.45 18.06
C CYS A 524 -15.19 -14.49 17.72
N LEU A 525 -14.61 -15.14 18.73
CA LEU A 525 -13.59 -16.17 18.53
C LEU A 525 -14.11 -17.38 17.75
N PHE A 526 -15.35 -17.82 17.98
CA PHE A 526 -15.98 -18.89 17.20
C PHE A 526 -16.11 -18.52 15.72
N ASN A 527 -16.48 -17.28 15.42
CA ASN A 527 -16.56 -16.82 14.04
C ASN A 527 -15.18 -16.68 13.38
N LEU A 528 -14.19 -16.17 14.11
CA LEU A 528 -12.81 -16.11 13.60
C LEU A 528 -12.27 -17.52 13.33
N ASN A 529 -12.57 -18.48 14.21
CA ASN A 529 -12.24 -19.89 14.02
C ASN A 529 -12.86 -20.48 12.77
N GLN A 530 -14.12 -20.13 12.49
CA GLN A 530 -14.86 -20.62 11.33
C GLN A 530 -14.32 -20.09 10.00
N TRP A 531 -13.98 -18.80 9.94
CA TRP A 531 -13.75 -18.11 8.66
C TRP A 531 -12.28 -17.88 8.31
N LEU A 532 -11.37 -17.93 9.29
CA LEU A 532 -9.93 -17.76 9.05
C LEU A 532 -9.20 -19.12 9.07
N PRO A 533 -8.29 -19.36 8.12
CA PRO A 533 -7.59 -20.64 7.96
C PRO A 533 -6.80 -21.02 9.21
N ILE A 534 -6.76 -22.32 9.53
CA ILE A 534 -6.07 -22.88 10.69
C ILE A 534 -4.61 -23.19 10.35
N GLU A 535 -4.35 -23.58 9.11
CA GLU A 535 -3.08 -24.16 8.62
C GLU A 535 -1.90 -23.18 8.67
N THR A 536 -2.20 -21.88 8.79
CA THR A 536 -1.21 -20.79 8.80
C THR A 536 -1.25 -19.96 10.08
N ARG A 537 -1.93 -20.44 11.12
CA ARG A 537 -1.97 -19.75 12.41
C ARG A 537 -0.60 -19.84 13.10
N PRO A 538 -0.06 -18.72 13.60
CA PRO A 538 1.17 -18.73 14.37
C PRO A 538 0.95 -19.36 15.75
N ASP A 539 2.04 -19.70 16.44
CA ASP A 539 1.98 -20.06 17.85
C ASP A 539 1.54 -18.84 18.67
N LEU A 540 0.34 -18.91 19.25
CA LEU A 540 -0.24 -17.81 20.02
C LEU A 540 0.51 -17.56 21.32
N GLU A 541 1.16 -18.56 21.90
CA GLU A 541 1.92 -18.38 23.14
C GLU A 541 3.16 -17.52 22.89
N GLU A 542 3.91 -17.84 21.85
CA GLU A 542 5.05 -17.03 21.40
C GLU A 542 4.59 -15.62 21.01
N GLU A 543 3.53 -15.51 20.20
CA GLU A 543 2.99 -14.21 19.78
C GLU A 543 2.57 -13.34 20.98
N PHE A 544 1.89 -13.90 21.97
CA PHE A 544 1.40 -13.13 23.11
C PHE A 544 2.53 -12.63 24.00
N LYS A 545 3.54 -13.47 24.26
CA LYS A 545 4.75 -13.07 25.01
C LYS A 545 5.49 -11.96 24.26
N LEU A 546 5.60 -12.10 22.95
CA LEU A 546 6.23 -11.13 22.06
C LEU A 546 5.58 -9.73 22.16
N TYR A 547 4.26 -9.68 22.07
CA TYR A 547 3.51 -8.43 22.18
C TYR A 547 3.63 -7.80 23.57
N GLN A 548 3.59 -8.60 24.65
CA GLN A 548 3.77 -8.09 26.01
C GLN A 548 5.14 -7.47 26.26
N LYS A 549 6.21 -8.07 25.73
CA LYS A 549 7.60 -7.64 25.96
C LYS A 549 7.88 -6.23 25.46
N LYS A 550 7.27 -5.82 24.34
CA LYS A 550 7.55 -4.53 23.68
C LYS A 550 6.47 -3.48 23.81
N GLN A 551 5.28 -3.86 24.26
CA GLN A 551 4.20 -2.92 24.58
C GLN A 551 4.03 -2.85 26.09
N GLU A 552 4.76 -1.95 26.76
CA GLU A 552 4.63 -1.71 28.21
C GLU A 552 3.18 -1.44 28.64
N ASN A 553 2.40 -0.88 27.72
CA ASN A 553 1.00 -0.58 27.88
C ASN A 553 0.09 -1.83 27.92
N LEU A 554 0.58 -3.01 27.53
CA LEU A 554 -0.08 -4.32 27.70
C LEU A 554 0.36 -5.05 28.99
N SER A 555 1.06 -4.39 29.91
CA SER A 555 1.56 -5.00 31.15
C SER A 555 0.50 -5.69 32.03
N LYS A 556 -0.78 -5.32 31.90
CA LYS A 556 -1.89 -5.97 32.61
C LYS A 556 -2.39 -7.26 31.95
N PHE A 557 -2.07 -7.47 30.68
CA PHE A 557 -2.44 -8.71 29.99
C PHE A 557 -1.75 -9.89 30.67
N LYS A 558 -2.44 -11.01 30.82
CA LYS A 558 -1.89 -12.26 31.40
C LYS A 558 -1.98 -13.35 30.34
N SER A 559 -0.90 -13.57 29.60
CA SER A 559 -0.82 -14.50 28.48
C SER A 559 -1.21 -15.94 28.87
N GLU A 560 -0.68 -16.48 29.97
CA GLU A 560 -1.02 -17.83 30.46
C GLU A 560 -2.52 -18.01 30.72
N SER A 561 -3.14 -17.04 31.41
CA SER A 561 -4.58 -17.07 31.70
C SER A 561 -5.43 -16.90 30.44
N ALA A 562 -4.98 -16.08 29.49
CA ALA A 562 -5.64 -15.89 28.19
C ALA A 562 -5.62 -17.19 27.38
N LEU A 563 -4.47 -17.86 27.30
CA LEU A 563 -4.31 -19.13 26.58
C LEU A 563 -5.11 -20.26 27.22
N ALA A 564 -5.17 -20.33 28.55
CA ALA A 564 -6.03 -21.29 29.25
C ALA A 564 -7.52 -21.07 28.92
N SER A 565 -7.96 -19.80 28.89
CA SER A 565 -9.32 -19.44 28.49
C SER A 565 -9.60 -19.81 27.03
N LEU A 566 -8.63 -19.57 26.14
CA LEU A 566 -8.75 -19.91 24.73
C LEU A 566 -8.87 -21.42 24.52
N LYS A 567 -8.06 -22.25 25.19
CA LYS A 567 -8.13 -23.71 25.10
C LYS A 567 -9.53 -24.23 25.46
N LYS A 568 -10.11 -23.73 26.56
CA LYS A 568 -11.48 -24.06 26.95
C LYS A 568 -12.50 -23.67 25.87
N LEU A 569 -12.35 -22.48 25.29
CA LEU A 569 -13.22 -22.02 24.20
C LEU A 569 -13.05 -22.86 22.92
N GLU A 570 -11.84 -23.31 22.60
CA GLU A 570 -11.59 -24.19 21.44
C GLU A 570 -12.21 -25.58 21.62
N GLU A 571 -12.15 -26.15 22.83
CA GLU A 571 -12.86 -27.39 23.16
C GLU A 571 -14.38 -27.24 23.00
N GLU A 572 -14.93 -26.14 23.52
CA GLU A 572 -16.34 -25.81 23.32
C GLU A 572 -16.68 -25.63 21.84
N TYR A 573 -15.84 -24.94 21.06
CA TYR A 573 -16.02 -24.76 19.62
C TYR A 573 -16.09 -26.10 18.87
N ARG A 574 -15.17 -27.03 19.17
CA ARG A 574 -15.16 -28.36 18.55
C ARG A 574 -16.44 -29.14 18.83
N SER A 575 -16.97 -29.07 20.05
CA SER A 575 -18.27 -29.68 20.39
C SER A 575 -19.44 -29.09 19.59
N LEU A 576 -19.32 -27.84 19.13
CA LEU A 576 -20.34 -27.15 18.35
C LEU A 576 -20.27 -27.46 16.85
N GLU A 577 -19.25 -28.14 16.33
CA GLU A 577 -19.23 -28.57 14.93
C GLU A 577 -20.05 -29.87 14.70
N GLU A 578 -20.28 -30.67 15.76
CA GLU A 578 -20.86 -32.02 15.64
C GLU A 578 -22.39 -32.11 15.78
N GLU A 579 -23.05 -31.16 16.46
CA GLU A 579 -24.51 -31.22 16.74
C GLU A 579 -25.41 -30.32 15.83
N SER A 580 -26.74 -30.42 16.00
CA SER A 580 -27.82 -29.59 15.41
C SER A 580 -27.53 -28.06 15.28
N PRO A 581 -28.13 -27.34 14.30
CA PRO A 581 -27.93 -25.89 14.11
C PRO A 581 -28.35 -24.99 15.29
N ILE A 582 -29.25 -25.48 16.16
CA ILE A 582 -29.59 -24.83 17.44
C ILE A 582 -28.95 -25.64 18.55
N LYS A 583 -28.03 -25.01 19.29
CA LYS A 583 -27.20 -25.66 20.30
C LYS A 583 -27.81 -25.48 21.70
N SER A 584 -27.59 -26.44 22.59
CA SER A 584 -28.06 -26.45 23.99
C SER A 584 -27.72 -25.17 24.76
N ASN A 585 -26.66 -24.47 24.35
CA ASN A 585 -26.16 -23.24 24.97
C ASN A 585 -26.80 -21.94 24.43
N GLY A 586 -27.88 -22.03 23.65
CA GLY A 586 -28.55 -20.86 23.06
C GLY A 586 -27.76 -20.18 21.95
N ILE A 587 -26.84 -20.92 21.31
CA ILE A 587 -26.05 -20.47 20.15
C ILE A 587 -26.67 -21.04 18.88
N TYR A 588 -26.71 -20.22 17.84
CA TYR A 588 -27.18 -20.59 16.52
C TYR A 588 -26.12 -20.28 15.47
N ARG A 589 -25.84 -21.23 14.57
CA ARG A 589 -24.96 -21.03 13.43
C ARG A 589 -25.77 -20.54 12.23
N ALA A 590 -25.87 -19.23 12.07
CA ALA A 590 -26.54 -18.61 10.93
C ALA A 590 -25.66 -18.68 9.67
N ARG A 591 -26.23 -19.12 8.55
CA ARG A 591 -25.47 -19.34 7.31
C ARG A 591 -24.80 -18.08 6.77
N SER A 592 -25.49 -16.93 6.86
CA SER A 592 -25.01 -15.65 6.34
C SER A 592 -24.43 -14.71 7.39
N LEU A 593 -24.53 -15.06 8.68
CA LEU A 593 -24.12 -14.19 9.79
C LEU A 593 -23.09 -14.84 10.72
N GLY A 594 -22.82 -16.14 10.54
CA GLY A 594 -21.95 -16.95 11.38
C GLY A 594 -22.59 -17.34 12.71
N PHE A 595 -21.78 -17.65 13.72
CA PHE A 595 -22.27 -17.99 15.06
C PHE A 595 -22.86 -16.76 15.76
N CYS A 596 -24.06 -16.89 16.31
CA CYS A 596 -24.77 -15.84 17.05
C CYS A 596 -25.43 -16.43 18.31
N TYR A 597 -25.66 -15.62 19.33
CA TYR A 597 -26.56 -15.98 20.42
C TYR A 597 -28.02 -15.76 20.02
N ILE A 598 -28.92 -16.56 20.59
CA ILE A 598 -30.37 -16.42 20.43
C ILE A 598 -30.91 -15.61 21.61
N ASN A 599 -31.37 -14.38 21.34
CA ASN A 599 -32.03 -13.54 22.34
C ASN A 599 -33.54 -13.81 22.45
N ASP A 600 -34.21 -14.11 21.33
CA ASP A 600 -35.65 -14.46 21.30
C ASP A 600 -35.95 -15.36 20.10
N MET A 601 -37.11 -16.03 20.10
CA MET A 601 -37.51 -16.98 19.05
C MET A 601 -39.02 -16.92 18.76
N ILE A 602 -39.41 -17.12 17.50
CA ILE A 602 -40.81 -17.17 17.06
C ILE A 602 -41.09 -18.52 16.40
N PRO A 603 -42.06 -19.32 16.88
CA PRO A 603 -42.86 -19.11 18.09
C PRO A 603 -42.02 -19.31 19.37
N ARG A 604 -42.31 -18.55 20.43
CA ARG A 604 -41.59 -18.63 21.71
C ARG A 604 -41.68 -20.03 22.33
N GLY A 605 -40.56 -20.51 22.87
CA GLY A 605 -40.50 -21.74 23.68
C GLY A 605 -40.74 -23.05 22.92
N ARG A 606 -40.65 -23.07 21.59
CA ARG A 606 -40.79 -24.30 20.79
C ARG A 606 -39.44 -24.83 20.32
N ALA A 607 -39.33 -26.16 20.27
CA ALA A 607 -38.15 -26.86 19.76
C ALA A 607 -37.83 -26.53 18.28
N ASN A 608 -38.84 -26.13 17.50
CA ASN A 608 -38.70 -25.76 16.08
C ASN A 608 -39.12 -24.30 15.84
N PRO A 609 -38.26 -23.32 16.15
CA PRO A 609 -38.54 -21.92 15.84
C PRO A 609 -38.50 -21.68 14.32
N LYS A 610 -39.34 -20.75 13.85
CA LYS A 610 -39.36 -20.27 12.46
C LYS A 610 -38.38 -19.11 12.25
N ALA A 611 -38.30 -18.21 13.23
CA ALA A 611 -37.42 -17.05 13.19
C ALA A 611 -36.73 -16.81 14.54
N LEU A 612 -35.53 -16.22 14.50
CA LEU A 612 -34.68 -15.94 15.65
C LEU A 612 -34.34 -14.46 15.73
N LYS A 613 -34.29 -13.93 16.95
CA LYS A 613 -33.66 -12.64 17.25
C LYS A 613 -32.25 -12.95 17.72
N LEU A 614 -31.25 -12.48 16.97
CA LEU A 614 -29.86 -12.86 17.15
C LEU A 614 -29.06 -11.72 17.80
N SER A 615 -28.05 -12.08 18.58
CA SER A 615 -27.08 -11.13 19.13
C SER A 615 -25.64 -11.58 18.94
N ARG A 616 -24.77 -10.60 18.64
CA ARG A 616 -23.30 -10.68 18.63
C ARG A 616 -22.72 -9.29 18.32
N PRO A 617 -21.46 -9.01 18.72
CA PRO A 617 -20.74 -7.83 18.24
C PRO A 617 -20.75 -7.72 16.71
N GLY A 618 -20.83 -6.49 16.21
CA GLY A 618 -21.04 -6.17 14.79
C GLY A 618 -22.49 -5.94 14.39
N PHE A 619 -23.45 -6.10 15.32
CA PHE A 619 -24.81 -5.60 15.21
C PHE A 619 -24.96 -4.28 15.99
N SER A 620 -26.13 -3.65 15.89
CA SER A 620 -26.48 -2.44 16.65
C SER A 620 -26.46 -2.72 18.16
N TYR A 621 -25.77 -1.88 18.94
CA TYR A 621 -25.81 -1.98 20.39
C TYR A 621 -27.17 -1.48 20.92
N ASP A 622 -27.87 -2.32 21.67
CA ASP A 622 -29.11 -1.97 22.37
C ASP A 622 -28.77 -1.66 23.83
N ALA A 623 -28.78 -0.37 24.19
CA ALA A 623 -28.46 0.09 25.53
C ALA A 623 -29.45 -0.40 26.61
N ILE A 624 -30.69 -0.73 26.24
CA ILE A 624 -31.71 -1.23 27.17
C ILE A 624 -31.41 -2.69 27.52
N GLN A 625 -31.04 -3.49 26.52
CA GLN A 625 -30.70 -4.90 26.72
C GLN A 625 -29.25 -5.12 27.12
N GLY A 626 -28.39 -4.10 26.93
CA GLY A 626 -26.95 -4.18 27.17
C GLY A 626 -26.27 -5.23 26.29
N ASP A 627 -26.70 -5.33 25.02
CA ASP A 627 -26.25 -6.36 24.08
C ASP A 627 -26.25 -5.85 22.63
N PHE A 628 -25.47 -6.50 21.76
CA PHE A 628 -25.41 -6.18 20.33
C PHE A 628 -26.45 -7.01 19.58
N ILE A 629 -27.56 -6.40 19.18
CA ILE A 629 -28.75 -7.10 18.73
C ILE A 629 -29.03 -6.80 17.27
N GLN A 630 -29.30 -7.85 16.50
CA GLN A 630 -29.67 -7.68 15.10
C GLN A 630 -31.06 -7.04 14.99
N ASP A 631 -31.20 -5.94 14.26
CA ASP A 631 -32.45 -5.17 14.18
C ASP A 631 -33.62 -5.99 13.63
N ASN A 632 -33.35 -6.78 12.59
CA ASN A 632 -34.34 -7.62 11.93
C ASN A 632 -34.35 -9.05 12.49
N TRP A 633 -35.45 -9.78 12.30
CA TRP A 633 -35.53 -11.20 12.66
C TRP A 633 -34.86 -12.06 11.59
N TYR A 634 -34.20 -13.14 11.98
CA TYR A 634 -33.56 -14.09 11.05
C TYR A 634 -34.49 -15.28 10.82
N GLU A 635 -34.92 -15.52 9.58
CA GLU A 635 -35.73 -16.68 9.23
C GLU A 635 -34.86 -17.92 8.98
N ILE A 636 -35.08 -18.99 9.75
CA ILE A 636 -34.23 -20.20 9.72
C ILE A 636 -34.31 -20.89 8.35
N LYS A 637 -35.52 -21.05 7.80
CA LYS A 637 -35.75 -21.83 6.58
C LYS A 637 -35.12 -21.20 5.34
N THR A 638 -35.21 -19.88 5.22
CA THR A 638 -34.73 -19.15 4.04
C THR A 638 -33.34 -18.56 4.22
N SER A 639 -32.84 -18.51 5.47
CA SER A 639 -31.59 -17.85 5.83
C SER A 639 -31.59 -16.36 5.45
N ARG A 640 -32.73 -15.69 5.59
CA ARG A 640 -32.92 -14.27 5.23
C ARG A 640 -33.39 -13.45 6.43
N MET A 641 -33.09 -12.15 6.37
CA MET A 641 -33.61 -11.17 7.31
C MET A 641 -35.07 -10.84 6.96
N LEU A 642 -35.96 -10.93 7.94
CA LEU A 642 -37.36 -10.51 7.86
C LEU A 642 -37.46 -9.02 8.25
N GLY A 643 -38.01 -8.19 7.36
CA GLY A 643 -38.24 -6.79 7.64
C GLY A 643 -39.30 -6.58 8.72
N GLY A 644 -38.91 -5.89 9.82
CA GLY A 644 -39.76 -5.29 10.86
C GLY A 644 -41.06 -6.01 11.22
N VAL A 645 -41.05 -6.83 12.29
CA VAL A 645 -42.29 -7.38 12.86
C VAL A 645 -42.97 -6.34 13.74
N GLN A 646 -44.17 -5.89 13.35
CA GLN A 646 -44.96 -4.93 14.15
C GLN A 646 -45.52 -5.63 15.38
N LYS A 647 -45.19 -5.12 16.57
CA LYS A 647 -45.73 -5.61 17.85
C LYS A 647 -47.19 -5.17 17.96
N LYS A 648 -48.15 -6.03 17.60
CA LYS A 648 -49.57 -5.89 17.99
C LYS A 648 -49.94 -7.09 18.86
N GLY A 649 -50.38 -6.81 20.09
CA GLY A 649 -50.88 -7.74 21.12
C GLY A 649 -50.77 -9.25 20.86
N ILE A 650 -49.92 -9.92 21.65
CA ILE A 650 -49.83 -11.39 21.88
C ILE A 650 -49.70 -12.29 20.62
N SER A 651 -49.70 -11.75 19.40
CA SER A 651 -49.53 -12.51 18.16
C SER A 651 -48.58 -11.80 17.19
N TYR A 652 -47.60 -12.55 16.68
CA TYR A 652 -46.67 -12.09 15.65
C TYR A 652 -47.24 -12.52 14.28
N GLN A 653 -47.66 -11.56 13.45
CA GLN A 653 -47.97 -11.82 12.03
C GLN A 653 -46.83 -11.32 11.13
N MET A 654 -46.39 -12.18 10.21
CA MET A 654 -45.35 -11.87 9.24
C MET A 654 -45.93 -11.02 8.10
N LYS A 655 -45.26 -9.92 7.73
CA LYS A 655 -45.52 -9.22 6.46
C LYS A 655 -44.60 -9.79 5.39
N ASN A 656 -45.17 -10.42 4.37
CA ASN A 656 -44.50 -10.54 3.09
C ASN A 656 -44.55 -9.16 2.41
N LYS A 657 -43.41 -8.68 1.92
CA LYS A 657 -43.39 -7.62 0.92
C LYS A 657 -43.50 -8.31 -0.44
N ASP A 658 -44.54 -7.96 -1.19
CA ASP A 658 -44.49 -8.01 -2.66
C ASP A 658 -43.48 -6.98 -3.18
#